data_AF-A0AAC8TBF9-F1
#
_entry.id   AF-A0AAC8TBF9-F1
#
_cell.length_a   1.000
_cell.length_b   1.000
_cell.length_c   1.000
_cell.angle_alpha   90.00
_cell.angle_beta   90.00
_cell.angle_gamma   90.00
#
_symmetry.space_group_name_H-M   'P 1'
#
loop_
_entity.id
_entity.type
_entity.pdbx_description
1 polymer ?
#
loop_
_entity_poly.entity_id
_entity_poly.type
_entity_poly.pdbx_seq_one_letter_code
_entity_poly.pdbx_strand_id
1 'polypeptide(L)'
;MGLATARVRLEGFTMRTVIPRDLHPGHAGMETVTSLLLDFIRAEDAGERYAFRFGVQEYVLRGAGGGAENLELHWNQALLADLAALHQPGCDPAILQRVGGLLRGFLKSDEWARQETRLLEAVSREQPVVVTLRSAAAELYALPWELLTLGASGQHLGELPSVLVRYEWPETRTAAESPSPRPEGGRVLFAWSAAGGGVPVTEHLRAIQEGARAGHHPFQPQGDVLERASYGRLDDVLRAAMAPGGSPISVLHLLCHGGAAGQTCGLVLDGEDTGEPTIVDAGRLRQLLAPYAGMVRLVVLAACNGGNTGTLGNQLGSIAQALHQIGIGAVIASRFPLSIPGANRFSESFYQGLLGGPCSVESAFLAARRQLARDTSRLDWASLQLYARGAEGHDSRPLVLRPYRGLLAFQPEHSRFFFGRDGEIQEIIGDLGALTKAGAPRLLVIAGASGTGKSSVVLAGAVPRMLQQPGATWVFSSMRPGARPLAALDAALATRTEPGRPLLLVVDQFEELFTQTESVEERDAFAHRLWALAADAGSGVSVLVTLRVDFIGRCGELVLDDKGLRLDKVAYEEKHRVFVAQMTQAQLQEAIERPAQLVGLTLEAGLARRMLQDVEGEPGALPLLQDTLDLLWQQREGRTLTQAAYDKVGGVTGALQRRANAQVEALDDAGKQLARRLLVRLVSTRDDTARDTRRRMPLLELRPRDAEKGAHFERILGRFVDERLLVRTDEGQMAAVEIAHEALIRKWQLLVDWLREDRERLAELEKLKRWGQEWKSSGTLLESGRLAIAQDIERRCPDEAGDDARELLEHSRKKLQKERLSRWFGRAGIMVVAGGLLALGFSALVSKLVISTAFGLAFENSTNLFDQKHVNAAFEQVRANNPQAASILLRELGFNLPWRIRGWLEALPICTVKSGEDGPEPRQKPHGDWHCNVSIQENGHVRVELNGLKPCTFPLYAKDDSRDACMGLIYPELMKKLWTENPCPTPEESKGYFGMAEGQDVLPTQAECKDMQGCLSHSETADASWQCWADYQKGRLKRHNKWLAGNAGVHLKQAVKDLSPLFADEPPQERATPPAEDGPRREGMTDGVSIRGP
;
A
#
# COMPACT_ATOMS: atom_id res chain seq x y z
N MET A 1 -62.09 -33.13 -6.47
CA MET A 1 -62.14 -34.10 -7.60
C MET A 1 -61.52 -33.45 -8.82
N GLY A 2 -60.56 -34.12 -9.48
CA GLY A 2 -59.97 -33.68 -10.75
C GLY A 2 -58.45 -33.54 -10.71
N LEU A 3 -57.75 -34.66 -10.90
CA LEU A 3 -56.31 -34.77 -11.16
C LEU A 3 -55.90 -34.02 -12.43
N ALA A 4 -54.79 -33.29 -12.40
CA ALA A 4 -54.00 -32.94 -13.58
C ALA A 4 -52.52 -33.21 -13.30
N THR A 5 -52.07 -34.37 -13.75
CA THR A 5 -50.69 -34.86 -13.79
C THR A 5 -49.90 -34.12 -14.87
N ALA A 6 -48.92 -33.29 -14.47
CA ALA A 6 -47.90 -32.77 -15.37
C ALA A 6 -46.64 -33.66 -15.28
N ARG A 7 -46.52 -34.61 -16.22
CA ARG A 7 -45.28 -35.35 -16.50
C ARG A 7 -44.31 -34.40 -17.21
N VAL A 8 -43.22 -34.00 -16.54
CA VAL A 8 -42.10 -33.31 -17.18
C VAL A 8 -41.13 -34.37 -17.73
N ARG A 9 -40.97 -34.38 -19.06
CA ARG A 9 -39.95 -35.16 -19.77
C ARG A 9 -38.57 -34.57 -19.45
N LEU A 10 -37.68 -35.41 -18.94
CA LEU A 10 -36.26 -35.14 -18.74
C LEU A 10 -35.49 -35.49 -20.02
N GLU A 11 -35.10 -34.50 -20.82
CA GLU A 11 -34.04 -34.63 -21.82
C GLU A 11 -33.18 -33.36 -21.84
N GLY A 12 -31.86 -33.54 -21.67
CA GLY A 12 -30.86 -32.50 -21.93
C GLY A 12 -30.37 -31.66 -20.74
N PHE A 13 -29.75 -32.28 -19.73
CA PHE A 13 -28.99 -31.54 -18.71
C PHE A 13 -27.64 -31.09 -19.28
N THR A 14 -27.50 -29.79 -19.57
CA THR A 14 -26.22 -29.11 -19.66
C THR A 14 -25.87 -28.57 -18.28
N MET A 15 -24.66 -28.87 -17.77
CA MET A 15 -24.13 -28.27 -16.54
C MET A 15 -24.09 -26.75 -16.71
N ARG A 16 -25.08 -26.09 -16.13
CA ARG A 16 -25.08 -24.65 -15.91
C ARG A 16 -24.16 -24.36 -14.73
N THR A 17 -22.94 -23.89 -14.99
CA THR A 17 -22.25 -23.01 -14.04
C THR A 17 -22.90 -21.62 -14.11
N VAL A 18 -24.21 -21.58 -13.83
CA VAL A 18 -24.88 -20.33 -13.50
C VAL A 18 -24.45 -20.08 -12.06
N ILE A 19 -23.62 -19.07 -11.83
CA ILE A 19 -23.62 -18.40 -10.53
C ILE A 19 -25.10 -18.02 -10.34
N PRO A 20 -25.84 -18.63 -9.41
CA PRO A 20 -27.24 -18.32 -9.19
C PRO A 20 -27.35 -16.79 -9.11
N ARG A 21 -28.24 -16.19 -9.91
CA ARG A 21 -28.66 -14.79 -9.67
C ARG A 21 -29.21 -14.62 -8.25
N ASP A 22 -29.54 -15.74 -7.59
CA ASP A 22 -29.97 -15.85 -6.19
C ASP A 22 -28.81 -15.82 -5.17
N LEU A 23 -27.55 -15.66 -5.62
CA LEU A 23 -26.38 -15.38 -4.76
C LEU A 23 -25.87 -13.93 -4.90
N HIS A 24 -26.60 -13.06 -5.63
CA HIS A 24 -26.45 -11.63 -5.42
C HIS A 24 -27.18 -11.24 -4.13
N PRO A 25 -26.52 -10.66 -3.12
CA PRO A 25 -27.24 -9.85 -2.14
C PRO A 25 -27.68 -8.57 -2.86
N GLY A 26 -28.71 -8.68 -3.71
CA GLY A 26 -29.38 -7.54 -4.29
C GLY A 26 -30.13 -6.84 -3.17
N HIS A 27 -29.65 -5.67 -2.75
CA HIS A 27 -30.35 -4.70 -1.89
C HIS A 27 -31.47 -5.27 -0.99
N ALA A 28 -31.12 -6.11 -0.04
CA ALA A 28 -31.95 -6.40 1.13
C ALA A 28 -31.18 -5.85 2.33
N GLY A 29 -31.67 -4.75 2.91
CA GLY A 29 -31.02 -4.13 4.06
C GLY A 29 -30.79 -5.17 5.16
N MET A 30 -29.57 -5.22 5.72
CA MET A 30 -29.15 -6.09 6.85
C MET A 30 -30.21 -7.14 7.19
N GLU A 31 -30.28 -8.25 6.43
CA GLU A 31 -31.23 -9.30 6.74
C GLU A 31 -30.95 -9.79 8.17
N THR A 32 -31.82 -9.41 9.09
CA THR A 32 -31.71 -9.78 10.50
C THR A 32 -31.90 -11.28 10.60
N VAL A 33 -30.79 -12.01 10.73
CA VAL A 33 -30.83 -13.47 10.93
C VAL A 33 -31.55 -13.76 12.23
N THR A 34 -32.60 -14.57 12.17
CA THR A 34 -33.35 -14.97 13.36
C THR A 34 -32.57 -16.05 14.10
N SER A 35 -32.01 -15.71 15.27
CA SER A 35 -31.29 -16.67 16.12
C SER A 35 -32.18 -17.22 17.22
N LEU A 36 -32.28 -18.54 17.31
CA LEU A 36 -33.02 -19.28 18.33
C LEU A 36 -32.06 -20.18 19.10
N LEU A 37 -32.23 -20.27 20.41
CA LEU A 37 -31.36 -21.04 21.30
C LEU A 37 -32.20 -22.04 22.07
N LEU A 38 -31.83 -23.31 21.95
CA LEU A 38 -32.31 -24.40 22.78
C LEU A 38 -31.18 -24.79 23.73
N ASP A 39 -31.24 -24.27 24.96
CA ASP A 39 -30.20 -24.43 25.97
C ASP A 39 -30.63 -25.43 27.05
N PHE A 40 -29.98 -26.60 27.05
CA PHE A 40 -30.34 -27.72 27.90
C PHE A 40 -29.29 -27.97 28.99
N ILE A 41 -29.78 -28.33 30.17
CA ILE A 41 -29.01 -29.00 31.22
C ILE A 41 -29.79 -30.22 31.71
N ARG A 42 -29.11 -31.20 32.31
CA ARG A 42 -29.83 -32.19 33.13
C ARG A 42 -30.36 -31.54 34.40
N ALA A 43 -31.50 -32.02 34.91
CA ALA A 43 -32.01 -31.63 36.23
C ALA A 43 -31.15 -32.23 37.35
N GLU A 44 -30.69 -33.48 37.19
CA GLU A 44 -29.77 -34.17 38.08
C GLU A 44 -28.34 -34.17 37.51
N ASP A 45 -27.31 -34.17 38.37
CA ASP A 45 -25.90 -34.24 37.96
C ASP A 45 -25.51 -33.16 36.91
N ALA A 46 -26.11 -31.96 36.99
CA ALA A 46 -25.97 -30.89 35.99
C ALA A 46 -24.52 -30.42 35.77
N GLY A 47 -23.65 -30.60 36.77
CA GLY A 47 -22.22 -30.28 36.69
C GLY A 47 -21.36 -31.36 36.02
N GLU A 48 -21.85 -32.59 35.93
CA GLU A 48 -21.13 -33.71 35.33
C GLU A 48 -21.64 -33.95 33.92
N ARG A 49 -20.88 -33.55 32.89
CA ARG A 49 -21.34 -33.55 31.49
C ARG A 49 -21.62 -34.94 30.90
N TYR A 50 -20.97 -35.98 31.42
CA TYR A 50 -21.04 -37.35 30.90
C TYR A 50 -21.75 -38.34 31.85
N ALA A 51 -22.35 -37.88 32.95
CA ALA A 51 -23.04 -38.71 33.96
C ALA A 51 -24.39 -39.29 33.49
N PHE A 52 -24.46 -39.79 32.26
CA PHE A 52 -25.67 -40.33 31.65
C PHE A 52 -26.10 -41.66 32.30
N ARG A 53 -27.41 -41.83 32.50
CA ARG A 53 -28.03 -43.09 32.94
C ARG A 53 -29.20 -43.45 32.02
N PHE A 54 -29.33 -44.73 31.67
CA PHE A 54 -30.49 -45.22 30.91
C PHE A 54 -31.76 -45.15 31.76
N GLY A 55 -32.89 -44.81 31.14
CA GLY A 55 -34.19 -44.65 31.81
C GLY A 55 -34.83 -43.29 31.54
N VAL A 56 -35.73 -42.89 32.43
CA VAL A 56 -36.33 -41.56 32.40
C VAL A 56 -35.29 -40.55 32.88
N GLN A 57 -35.10 -39.49 32.12
CA GLN A 57 -34.19 -38.40 32.44
C GLN A 57 -34.95 -37.07 32.37
N GLU A 58 -34.75 -36.23 33.38
CA GLU A 58 -35.28 -34.87 33.40
C GLU A 58 -34.22 -33.88 32.90
N TYR A 59 -34.63 -33.03 31.99
CA TYR A 59 -33.83 -31.96 31.40
C TYR A 59 -34.51 -30.63 31.67
N VAL A 60 -33.72 -29.58 31.85
CA VAL A 60 -34.22 -28.22 31.98
C VAL A 60 -33.90 -27.46 30.71
N LEU A 61 -34.93 -27.01 30.01
CA LEU A 61 -34.80 -26.05 28.90
C LEU A 61 -34.76 -24.64 29.48
N ARG A 62 -33.64 -23.95 29.29
CA ARG A 62 -33.45 -22.57 29.73
C ARG A 62 -33.91 -21.61 28.64
N GLY A 63 -34.90 -20.79 28.95
CA GLY A 63 -35.38 -19.73 28.09
C GLY A 63 -34.46 -18.50 28.11
N ALA A 64 -34.45 -17.74 27.01
CA ALA A 64 -33.63 -16.54 26.88
C ALA A 64 -33.96 -15.43 27.90
N GLY A 65 -35.16 -15.45 28.47
CA GLY A 65 -35.62 -14.52 29.53
C GLY A 65 -35.37 -14.99 30.96
N GLY A 66 -34.58 -16.05 31.17
CA GLY A 66 -34.30 -16.61 32.51
C GLY A 66 -35.36 -17.58 33.04
N GLY A 67 -36.42 -17.84 32.26
CA GLY A 67 -37.36 -18.93 32.55
C GLY A 67 -36.71 -20.30 32.37
N ALA A 68 -37.22 -21.31 33.06
CA ALA A 68 -36.77 -22.69 32.98
C ALA A 68 -37.98 -23.62 32.94
N GLU A 69 -37.99 -24.57 32.01
CA GLU A 69 -39.06 -25.57 31.87
C GLU A 69 -38.45 -26.97 31.99
N ASN A 70 -39.07 -27.83 32.80
CA ASN A 70 -38.66 -29.22 32.95
C ASN A 70 -39.25 -30.05 31.81
N LEU A 71 -38.41 -30.85 31.18
CA LEU A 71 -38.72 -31.74 30.08
C LEU A 71 -38.30 -33.15 30.44
N GLU A 72 -39.13 -34.12 30.10
CA GLU A 72 -38.88 -35.52 30.41
C GLU A 72 -38.62 -36.29 29.11
N LEU A 73 -37.50 -37.04 29.06
CA LEU A 73 -37.19 -37.92 27.93
C LEU A 73 -36.94 -39.35 28.43
N HIS A 74 -37.58 -40.30 27.77
CA HIS A 74 -37.48 -41.72 28.10
C HIS A 74 -36.45 -42.40 27.20
N TRP A 75 -35.25 -42.65 27.75
CA TRP A 75 -34.19 -43.41 27.07
C TRP A 75 -34.43 -44.92 27.14
N ASN A 76 -35.51 -45.37 26.50
CA ASN A 76 -35.93 -46.76 26.47
C ASN A 76 -35.32 -47.53 25.27
N GLN A 77 -35.45 -48.86 25.29
CA GLN A 77 -34.95 -49.72 24.21
C GLN A 77 -35.58 -49.43 22.85
N ALA A 78 -36.83 -48.93 22.81
CA ALA A 78 -37.48 -48.58 21.55
C ALA A 78 -36.85 -47.34 20.89
N LEU A 79 -36.58 -46.28 21.65
CA LEU A 79 -35.85 -45.10 21.18
C LEU A 79 -34.44 -45.49 20.72
N LEU A 80 -33.72 -46.30 21.50
CA LEU A 80 -32.39 -46.77 21.14
C LEU A 80 -32.40 -47.61 19.85
N ALA A 81 -33.41 -48.47 19.66
CA ALA A 81 -33.59 -49.25 18.45
C ALA A 81 -33.92 -48.35 17.24
N ASP A 82 -34.79 -47.35 17.40
CA ASP A 82 -35.11 -46.38 16.34
C ASP A 82 -33.87 -45.55 15.97
N LEU A 83 -33.10 -45.06 16.94
CA LEU A 83 -31.83 -44.35 16.68
C LEU A 83 -30.81 -45.26 15.99
N ALA A 84 -30.68 -46.53 16.41
CA ALA A 84 -29.80 -47.50 15.75
C ALA A 84 -30.27 -47.80 14.31
N ALA A 85 -31.58 -47.85 14.06
CA ALA A 85 -32.13 -48.07 12.73
C ALA A 85 -31.88 -46.88 11.79
N LEU A 86 -31.83 -45.64 12.29
CA LEU A 86 -31.43 -44.46 11.50
C LEU A 86 -29.98 -44.53 11.00
N HIS A 87 -29.12 -45.34 11.63
CA HIS A 87 -27.74 -45.56 11.16
C HIS A 87 -27.66 -46.52 9.98
N GLN A 88 -28.72 -47.29 9.71
CA GLN A 88 -28.73 -48.30 8.65
C GLN A 88 -29.13 -47.68 7.30
N PRO A 89 -28.48 -48.05 6.18
CA PRO A 89 -28.89 -47.60 4.86
C PRO A 89 -30.33 -48.04 4.53
N GLY A 90 -31.12 -47.16 3.91
CA GLY A 90 -32.50 -47.49 3.50
C GLY A 90 -33.50 -47.53 4.66
N CYS A 91 -33.27 -46.73 5.71
CA CYS A 91 -34.15 -46.61 6.86
C CYS A 91 -35.62 -46.36 6.46
N ASP A 92 -36.55 -47.06 7.09
CA ASP A 92 -37.98 -46.93 6.85
C ASP A 92 -38.45 -45.49 7.21
N PRO A 93 -39.13 -44.78 6.30
CA PRO A 93 -39.66 -43.45 6.57
C PRO A 93 -40.56 -43.36 7.81
N ALA A 94 -41.19 -44.45 8.22
CA ALA A 94 -41.96 -44.48 9.47
C ALA A 94 -41.08 -44.24 10.71
N ILE A 95 -39.81 -44.66 10.69
CA ILE A 95 -38.85 -44.44 11.79
C ILE A 95 -38.55 -42.95 11.92
N LEU A 96 -38.39 -42.24 10.80
CA LEU A 96 -38.18 -40.79 10.77
C LEU A 96 -39.33 -40.03 11.43
N GLN A 97 -40.56 -40.40 11.07
CA GLN A 97 -41.76 -39.79 11.63
C GLN A 97 -41.90 -40.09 13.12
N ARG A 98 -41.59 -41.32 13.56
CA ARG A 98 -41.60 -41.66 15.00
C ARG A 98 -40.57 -40.86 15.78
N VAL A 99 -39.33 -40.79 15.31
CA VAL A 99 -38.25 -40.04 15.97
C VAL A 99 -38.57 -38.54 15.97
N GLY A 100 -39.03 -37.98 14.85
CA GLY A 100 -39.42 -36.57 14.76
C GLY A 100 -40.60 -36.21 15.66
N GLY A 101 -41.61 -37.09 15.73
CA GLY A 101 -42.75 -36.96 16.64
C GLY A 101 -42.35 -37.07 18.12
N LEU A 102 -41.39 -37.94 18.44
CA LEU A 102 -40.81 -38.04 19.78
C LEU A 102 -40.05 -36.78 20.16
N LEU A 103 -39.22 -36.21 19.28
CA LEU A 103 -38.52 -34.94 19.53
C LEU A 103 -39.49 -33.78 19.74
N ARG A 104 -40.58 -33.74 18.95
CA ARG A 104 -41.67 -32.77 19.14
C ARG A 104 -42.35 -32.95 20.51
N GLY A 105 -42.62 -34.18 20.91
CA GLY A 105 -43.21 -34.52 22.21
C GLY A 105 -42.29 -34.12 23.37
N PHE A 106 -40.98 -34.39 23.24
CA PHE A 106 -39.96 -33.99 24.21
C PHE A 106 -39.88 -32.47 24.37
N LEU A 107 -39.95 -31.72 23.26
CA LEU A 107 -39.92 -30.26 23.25
C LEU A 107 -41.28 -29.59 23.54
N LYS A 108 -42.30 -30.34 23.96
CA LYS A 108 -43.64 -29.79 24.23
C LYS A 108 -43.62 -28.85 25.44
N SER A 109 -43.26 -27.60 25.20
CA SER A 109 -43.05 -26.52 26.16
C SER A 109 -43.64 -25.21 25.65
N ASP A 110 -43.96 -24.30 26.55
CA ASP A 110 -44.46 -22.97 26.17
C ASP A 110 -43.36 -22.16 25.47
N GLU A 111 -42.10 -22.30 25.91
CA GLU A 111 -40.96 -21.69 25.26
C GLU A 111 -40.77 -22.18 23.81
N TRP A 112 -40.81 -23.49 23.57
CA TRP A 112 -40.70 -24.00 22.20
C TRP A 112 -41.87 -23.54 21.32
N ALA A 113 -43.10 -23.50 21.83
CA ALA A 113 -44.25 -23.02 21.05
C ALA A 113 -44.05 -21.56 20.58
N ARG A 114 -43.47 -20.70 21.44
CA ARG A 114 -43.09 -19.32 21.06
C ARG A 114 -41.96 -19.31 20.03
N GLN A 115 -40.91 -20.12 20.21
CA GLN A 115 -39.79 -20.19 19.28
C GLN A 115 -40.19 -20.76 17.92
N GLU A 116 -41.02 -21.80 17.88
CA GLU A 116 -41.58 -22.42 16.66
C GLU A 116 -42.38 -21.39 15.86
N THR A 117 -43.20 -20.56 16.52
CA THR A 117 -43.95 -19.49 15.87
C THR A 117 -43.00 -18.47 15.21
N ARG A 118 -42.00 -18.00 15.95
CA ARG A 118 -40.98 -17.05 15.43
C ARG A 118 -40.17 -17.65 14.27
N LEU A 119 -39.84 -18.94 14.35
CA LEU A 119 -39.15 -19.67 13.30
C LEU A 119 -39.99 -19.68 12.02
N LEU A 120 -41.26 -20.09 12.12
CA LEU A 120 -42.15 -20.19 10.96
C LEU A 120 -42.45 -18.82 10.34
N GLU A 121 -42.59 -17.78 11.15
CA GLU A 121 -42.70 -16.40 10.66
C GLU A 121 -41.47 -15.96 9.87
N ALA A 122 -40.26 -16.21 10.38
CA ALA A 122 -39.02 -15.86 9.68
C ALA A 122 -38.87 -16.65 8.36
N VAL A 123 -39.16 -17.96 8.38
CA VAL A 123 -39.14 -18.81 7.19
C VAL A 123 -40.15 -18.35 6.15
N SER A 124 -41.36 -17.92 6.56
CA SER A 124 -42.37 -17.39 5.64
C SER A 124 -41.95 -16.08 4.94
N ARG A 125 -40.99 -15.37 5.53
CA ARG A 125 -40.38 -14.15 4.97
C ARG A 125 -39.06 -14.44 4.24
N GLU A 126 -38.74 -15.71 4.02
CA GLU A 126 -37.47 -16.19 3.45
C GLU A 126 -36.23 -15.74 4.24
N GLN A 127 -36.40 -15.34 5.50
CA GLN A 127 -35.29 -14.90 6.35
C GLN A 127 -34.46 -16.11 6.81
N PRO A 128 -33.13 -15.99 6.86
CA PRO A 128 -32.28 -17.01 7.47
C PRO A 128 -32.60 -17.19 8.97
N VAL A 129 -32.72 -18.44 9.40
CA VAL A 129 -32.93 -18.82 10.80
C VAL A 129 -31.78 -19.71 11.24
N VAL A 130 -31.21 -19.44 12.42
CA VAL A 130 -30.20 -20.29 13.05
C VAL A 130 -30.74 -20.82 14.37
N VAL A 131 -31.01 -22.11 14.43
CA VAL A 131 -31.38 -22.84 15.65
C VAL A 131 -30.11 -23.42 16.25
N THR A 132 -29.71 -22.92 17.42
CA THR A 132 -28.53 -23.40 18.14
C THR A 132 -28.96 -24.36 19.24
N LEU A 133 -28.56 -25.62 19.13
CA LEU A 133 -28.62 -26.57 20.21
C LEU A 133 -27.38 -26.43 21.08
N ARG A 134 -27.58 -25.99 22.32
CA ARG A 134 -26.55 -25.98 23.35
C ARG A 134 -26.97 -26.90 24.49
N SER A 135 -26.11 -27.83 24.87
CA SER A 135 -26.44 -28.78 25.94
C SER A 135 -25.23 -29.10 26.81
N ALA A 136 -25.41 -29.02 28.14
CA ALA A 136 -24.45 -29.58 29.10
C ALA A 136 -24.58 -31.10 29.26
N ALA A 137 -25.65 -31.69 28.72
CA ALA A 137 -25.89 -33.13 28.68
C ALA A 137 -25.38 -33.71 27.34
N ALA A 138 -24.30 -34.50 27.39
CA ALA A 138 -23.65 -35.04 26.20
C ALA A 138 -24.55 -35.93 25.33
N GLU A 139 -25.49 -36.66 25.96
CA GLU A 139 -26.40 -37.59 25.29
C GLU A 139 -27.39 -36.88 24.35
N LEU A 140 -27.76 -35.61 24.60
CA LEU A 140 -28.71 -34.89 23.76
C LEU A 140 -28.15 -34.58 22.36
N TYR A 141 -26.83 -34.60 22.17
CA TYR A 141 -26.21 -34.44 20.85
C TYR A 141 -26.35 -35.68 19.96
N ALA A 142 -26.65 -36.85 20.55
CA ALA A 142 -26.92 -38.07 19.80
C ALA A 142 -28.29 -38.04 19.09
N LEU A 143 -29.21 -37.16 19.55
CA LEU A 143 -30.52 -37.01 18.95
C LEU A 143 -30.44 -36.27 17.60
N PRO A 144 -31.19 -36.70 16.57
CA PRO A 144 -31.21 -36.07 15.25
C PRO A 144 -32.17 -34.86 15.22
N TRP A 145 -31.74 -33.73 15.77
CA TRP A 145 -32.54 -32.50 15.86
C TRP A 145 -33.02 -31.95 14.50
N GLU A 146 -32.34 -32.31 13.41
CA GLU A 146 -32.80 -32.05 12.05
C GLU A 146 -34.17 -32.69 11.75
N LEU A 147 -34.52 -33.78 12.44
CA LEU A 147 -35.80 -34.48 12.31
C LEU A 147 -36.90 -33.93 13.21
N LEU A 148 -36.65 -32.89 14.00
CA LEU A 148 -37.68 -32.28 14.85
C LEU A 148 -38.90 -31.87 13.99
N THR A 149 -40.04 -32.52 14.23
CA THR A 149 -41.26 -32.31 13.45
C THR A 149 -41.95 -31.01 13.86
N LEU A 150 -42.22 -30.16 12.87
CA LEU A 150 -42.93 -28.89 13.04
C LEU A 150 -44.44 -29.08 12.90
N GLY A 151 -45.22 -28.30 13.65
CA GLY A 151 -46.59 -28.64 14.02
C GLY A 151 -47.57 -28.67 12.86
N ALA A 152 -47.80 -27.50 12.24
CA ALA A 152 -48.82 -27.34 11.22
C ALA A 152 -48.43 -27.92 9.85
N SER A 153 -47.14 -28.16 9.61
CA SER A 153 -46.62 -28.62 8.32
C SER A 153 -46.30 -30.13 8.29
N GLY A 154 -46.01 -30.73 9.45
CA GLY A 154 -45.45 -32.09 9.52
C GLY A 154 -44.04 -32.21 8.94
N GLN A 155 -43.45 -31.10 8.49
CA GLN A 155 -42.09 -31.06 7.94
C GLN A 155 -41.06 -31.13 9.06
N HIS A 156 -39.90 -31.67 8.72
CA HIS A 156 -38.76 -31.70 9.64
C HIS A 156 -37.99 -30.38 9.59
N LEU A 157 -37.44 -29.96 10.74
CA LEU A 157 -36.69 -28.72 10.88
C LEU A 157 -35.56 -28.57 9.83
N GLY A 158 -34.83 -29.65 9.54
CA GLY A 158 -33.70 -29.63 8.60
C GLY A 158 -34.09 -29.63 7.12
N GLU A 159 -35.35 -29.92 6.78
CA GLU A 159 -35.87 -29.82 5.40
C GLU A 159 -36.08 -28.36 4.97
N LEU A 160 -36.25 -27.47 5.94
CA LEU A 160 -36.45 -26.05 5.67
C LEU A 160 -35.18 -25.43 5.09
N PRO A 161 -35.25 -24.79 3.90
CA PRO A 161 -34.07 -24.34 3.18
C PRO A 161 -33.31 -23.22 3.90
N SER A 162 -33.99 -22.34 4.63
CA SER A 162 -33.38 -21.20 5.32
C SER A 162 -33.00 -21.46 6.79
N VAL A 163 -33.21 -22.68 7.31
CA VAL A 163 -33.00 -23.00 8.74
C VAL A 163 -31.69 -23.77 8.96
N LEU A 164 -30.69 -23.13 9.57
CA LEU A 164 -29.48 -23.83 10.01
C LEU A 164 -29.69 -24.43 11.40
N VAL A 165 -29.37 -25.72 11.55
CA VAL A 165 -29.24 -26.36 12.87
C VAL A 165 -27.75 -26.37 13.22
N ARG A 166 -27.41 -25.76 14.34
CA ARG A 166 -26.04 -25.62 14.83
C ARG A 166 -25.90 -26.27 16.21
N TYR A 167 -24.78 -26.94 16.43
CA TYR A 167 -24.44 -27.58 17.70
C TYR A 167 -23.35 -26.78 18.41
N GLU A 168 -23.57 -26.44 19.67
CA GLU A 168 -22.61 -25.68 20.49
C GLU A 168 -22.37 -26.38 21.81
N TRP A 169 -21.11 -26.65 22.14
CA TRP A 169 -20.76 -27.13 23.46
C TRP A 169 -20.63 -25.95 24.45
N PRO A 170 -21.29 -25.99 25.62
CA PRO A 170 -21.30 -24.88 26.56
C PRO A 170 -19.90 -24.58 27.11
N GLU A 171 -19.68 -23.30 27.45
CA GLU A 171 -18.46 -22.81 28.11
C GLU A 171 -17.15 -23.03 27.30
N THR A 172 -17.27 -23.24 25.98
CA THR A 172 -16.10 -23.30 25.09
C THR A 172 -15.87 -21.97 24.40
N ARG A 173 -14.61 -21.68 24.05
CA ARG A 173 -14.24 -20.49 23.27
C ARG A 173 -13.45 -20.91 22.05
N THR A 174 -13.60 -20.14 20.98
CA THR A 174 -12.78 -20.30 19.80
C THR A 174 -11.34 -19.90 20.11
N ALA A 175 -10.37 -20.69 19.66
CA ALA A 175 -8.97 -20.35 19.80
C ALA A 175 -8.69 -19.00 19.09
N ALA A 176 -7.91 -18.15 19.76
CA ALA A 176 -7.54 -16.85 19.20
C ALA A 176 -6.77 -17.05 17.90
N GLU A 177 -7.11 -16.25 16.88
CA GLU A 177 -6.36 -16.25 15.63
C GLU A 177 -4.96 -15.66 15.84
N SER A 178 -3.96 -16.23 15.17
CA SER A 178 -2.59 -15.72 15.19
C SER A 178 -1.94 -15.90 13.82
N PRO A 179 -1.49 -14.82 13.15
CA PRO A 179 -1.63 -13.41 13.56
C PRO A 179 -3.09 -12.91 13.50
N SER A 180 -3.39 -11.84 14.26
CA SER A 180 -4.66 -11.12 14.22
C SER A 180 -4.43 -9.67 13.79
N PRO A 181 -5.10 -9.18 12.72
CA PRO A 181 -5.95 -9.94 11.82
C PRO A 181 -5.14 -10.92 10.93
N ARG A 182 -5.76 -12.03 10.50
CA ARG A 182 -5.12 -12.97 9.55
C ARG A 182 -4.83 -12.30 8.19
N PRO A 183 -3.68 -12.59 7.55
CA PRO A 183 -3.39 -12.14 6.19
C PRO A 183 -4.34 -12.78 5.17
N GLU A 184 -4.29 -12.30 3.93
CA GLU A 184 -5.04 -12.86 2.81
C GLU A 184 -4.65 -14.32 2.58
N GLY A 185 -5.64 -15.14 2.24
CA GLY A 185 -5.49 -16.55 1.91
C GLY A 185 -5.91 -17.48 3.04
N GLY A 186 -5.06 -18.47 3.30
CA GLY A 186 -5.37 -19.69 4.02
C GLY A 186 -5.49 -20.86 3.05
N ARG A 187 -4.94 -22.02 3.41
CA ARG A 187 -4.93 -23.21 2.54
C ARG A 187 -6.01 -24.20 2.95
N VAL A 188 -6.47 -24.97 1.97
CA VAL A 188 -7.28 -26.18 2.18
C VAL A 188 -6.33 -27.37 2.12
N LEU A 189 -6.14 -28.06 3.23
CA LEU A 189 -5.46 -29.35 3.25
C LEU A 189 -6.50 -30.45 3.04
N PHE A 190 -6.40 -31.18 1.94
CA PHE A 190 -7.17 -32.38 1.66
C PHE A 190 -6.36 -33.61 2.05
N ALA A 191 -6.65 -34.17 3.23
CA ALA A 191 -6.02 -35.37 3.73
C ALA A 191 -6.97 -36.57 3.57
N TRP A 192 -6.45 -37.71 3.12
CA TRP A 192 -7.26 -38.91 2.97
C TRP A 192 -6.52 -40.20 3.30
N SER A 193 -7.27 -41.19 3.78
CA SER A 193 -6.78 -42.56 4.02
C SER A 193 -7.78 -43.58 3.49
N ALA A 194 -7.26 -44.57 2.76
CA ALA A 194 -8.02 -45.73 2.29
C ALA A 194 -7.76 -46.99 3.14
N ALA A 195 -7.14 -46.83 4.32
CA ALA A 195 -6.79 -47.96 5.20
C ALA A 195 -8.03 -48.74 5.67
N GLY A 196 -9.17 -48.06 5.84
CA GLY A 196 -10.46 -48.70 6.16
C GLY A 196 -11.25 -49.20 4.94
N GLY A 197 -10.69 -49.12 3.74
CA GLY A 197 -11.36 -49.44 2.47
C GLY A 197 -11.38 -48.26 1.50
N GLY A 198 -11.89 -48.50 0.27
CA GLY A 198 -11.97 -47.47 -0.76
C GLY A 198 -12.80 -46.25 -0.34
N VAL A 199 -12.33 -45.06 -0.72
CA VAL A 199 -12.99 -43.76 -0.49
C VAL A 199 -13.02 -42.95 -1.79
N PRO A 200 -14.02 -42.07 -2.01
CA PRO A 200 -14.18 -41.30 -3.26
C PRO A 200 -13.19 -40.12 -3.36
N VAL A 201 -11.90 -40.41 -3.43
CA VAL A 201 -10.82 -39.40 -3.46
C VAL A 201 -10.98 -38.46 -4.66
N THR A 202 -11.22 -39.02 -5.85
CA THR A 202 -11.27 -38.29 -7.11
C THR A 202 -12.37 -37.23 -7.11
N GLU A 203 -13.57 -37.59 -6.65
CA GLU A 203 -14.74 -36.71 -6.64
C GLU A 203 -14.57 -35.57 -5.63
N HIS A 204 -14.06 -35.87 -4.44
CA HIS A 204 -13.80 -34.85 -3.41
C HIS A 204 -12.67 -33.89 -3.82
N LEU A 205 -11.56 -34.42 -4.36
CA LEU A 205 -10.46 -33.61 -4.86
C LEU A 205 -10.93 -32.69 -5.99
N ARG A 206 -11.70 -33.22 -6.93
CA ARG A 206 -12.29 -32.46 -8.04
C ARG A 206 -13.18 -31.33 -7.53
N ALA A 207 -14.05 -31.60 -6.55
CA ALA A 207 -14.90 -30.57 -5.96
C ALA A 207 -14.10 -29.39 -5.36
N ILE A 208 -13.02 -29.70 -4.63
CA ILE A 208 -12.13 -28.68 -4.06
C ILE A 208 -11.42 -27.89 -5.17
N GLN A 209 -10.87 -28.58 -6.17
CA GLN A 209 -10.17 -27.96 -7.30
C GLN A 209 -11.07 -27.06 -8.15
N GLU A 210 -12.28 -27.52 -8.46
CA GLU A 210 -13.26 -26.74 -9.24
C GLU A 210 -13.73 -25.51 -8.45
N GLY A 211 -14.01 -25.67 -7.15
CA GLY A 211 -14.33 -24.56 -6.25
C GLY A 211 -13.18 -23.54 -6.16
N ALA A 212 -11.95 -24.01 -5.98
CA ALA A 212 -10.76 -23.17 -5.92
C ALA A 212 -10.55 -22.41 -7.25
N ARG A 213 -10.68 -23.10 -8.39
CA ARG A 213 -10.54 -22.49 -9.73
C ARG A 213 -11.61 -21.44 -9.98
N ALA A 214 -12.87 -21.73 -9.68
CA ALA A 214 -13.98 -20.79 -9.84
C ALA A 214 -13.81 -19.54 -8.97
N GLY A 215 -13.22 -19.72 -7.79
CA GLY A 215 -12.93 -18.64 -6.86
C GLY A 215 -11.56 -17.98 -7.00
N HIS A 216 -10.76 -18.34 -8.02
CA HIS A 216 -9.36 -17.91 -8.14
C HIS A 216 -8.54 -18.08 -6.84
N HIS A 217 -8.85 -19.13 -6.09
CA HIS A 217 -8.13 -19.48 -4.87
C HIS A 217 -6.98 -20.44 -5.22
N PRO A 218 -5.76 -20.23 -4.70
CA PRO A 218 -4.67 -21.16 -4.93
C PRO A 218 -4.98 -22.53 -4.31
N PHE A 219 -4.76 -23.59 -5.09
CA PHE A 219 -4.80 -24.97 -4.63
C PHE A 219 -3.79 -25.78 -5.46
N GLN A 220 -2.73 -26.24 -4.81
CA GLN A 220 -1.62 -26.97 -5.43
C GLN A 220 -1.59 -28.40 -4.90
N PRO A 221 -1.98 -29.41 -5.70
CA PRO A 221 -2.06 -30.79 -5.22
C PRO A 221 -0.77 -31.30 -4.55
N GLN A 222 0.40 -30.87 -5.01
CA GLN A 222 1.69 -31.32 -4.45
C GLN A 222 1.88 -30.93 -2.97
N GLY A 223 1.25 -29.86 -2.51
CA GLY A 223 1.37 -29.39 -1.11
C GLY A 223 0.05 -29.44 -0.34
N ASP A 224 -1.08 -29.43 -1.03
CA ASP A 224 -2.42 -29.34 -0.44
C ASP A 224 -3.13 -30.71 -0.36
N VAL A 225 -2.55 -31.78 -0.91
CA VAL A 225 -3.08 -33.15 -0.79
C VAL A 225 -2.15 -34.02 0.02
N LEU A 226 -2.66 -34.57 1.12
CA LEU A 226 -1.97 -35.58 1.94
C LEU A 226 -2.59 -36.96 1.68
N GLU A 227 -1.95 -37.73 0.81
CA GLU A 227 -2.30 -39.13 0.57
C GLU A 227 -1.81 -40.02 1.70
N ARG A 228 -2.55 -41.09 2.00
CA ARG A 228 -2.23 -42.04 3.08
C ARG A 228 -2.03 -41.34 4.41
N ALA A 229 -3.02 -40.53 4.78
CA ALA A 229 -3.00 -39.74 6.00
C ALA A 229 -2.85 -40.66 7.22
N SER A 230 -1.81 -40.39 8.02
CA SER A 230 -1.53 -41.00 9.31
C SER A 230 -1.51 -39.94 10.41
N TYR A 231 -1.44 -40.34 11.68
CA TYR A 231 -1.39 -39.41 12.80
C TYR A 231 -0.13 -38.51 12.74
N GLY A 232 1.04 -39.11 12.55
CA GLY A 232 2.33 -38.44 12.47
C GLY A 232 2.44 -37.55 11.24
N ARG A 233 2.04 -38.05 10.05
CA ARG A 233 2.11 -37.24 8.81
C ARG A 233 1.17 -36.04 8.84
N LEU A 234 0.00 -36.16 9.47
CA LEU A 234 -0.89 -35.01 9.71
C LEU A 234 -0.21 -33.97 10.61
N ASP A 235 0.40 -34.42 11.71
CA ASP A 235 1.14 -33.53 12.62
C ASP A 235 2.31 -32.83 11.91
N ASP A 236 3.11 -33.56 11.11
CA ASP A 236 4.25 -33.02 10.37
C ASP A 236 3.83 -31.90 9.39
N VAL A 237 2.76 -32.13 8.62
CA VAL A 237 2.27 -31.14 7.65
C VAL A 237 1.72 -29.89 8.35
N LEU A 238 0.96 -30.06 9.44
CA LEU A 238 0.42 -28.94 10.19
C LEU A 238 1.51 -28.14 10.92
N ARG A 239 2.51 -28.84 11.47
CA ARG A 239 3.70 -28.23 12.08
C ARG A 239 4.50 -27.43 11.07
N ALA A 240 4.75 -27.99 9.88
CA ALA A 240 5.44 -27.31 8.80
C ALA A 240 4.68 -26.06 8.32
N ALA A 241 3.35 -26.12 8.27
CA ALA A 241 2.52 -24.97 7.91
C ALA A 241 2.56 -23.83 8.94
N MET A 242 2.75 -24.15 10.22
CA MET A 242 2.84 -23.17 11.31
C MET A 242 4.26 -22.61 11.52
N ALA A 243 5.30 -23.27 10.97
CA ALA A 243 6.68 -22.82 11.08
C ALA A 243 6.88 -21.44 10.40
N PRO A 244 7.91 -20.65 10.79
CA PRO A 244 8.22 -19.38 10.13
C PRO A 244 8.43 -19.55 8.62
N GLY A 245 7.70 -18.79 7.80
CA GLY A 245 7.70 -18.92 6.33
C GLY A 245 6.79 -20.04 5.79
N GLY A 246 6.18 -20.84 6.67
CA GLY A 246 5.13 -21.79 6.33
C GLY A 246 3.85 -21.10 5.86
N SER A 247 3.09 -21.78 5.00
CA SER A 247 1.80 -21.28 4.51
C SER A 247 0.66 -21.90 5.33
N PRO A 248 -0.14 -21.10 6.06
CA PRO A 248 -1.07 -21.59 7.06
C PRO A 248 -2.24 -22.38 6.45
N ILE A 249 -2.62 -23.46 7.12
CA ILE A 249 -3.75 -24.32 6.73
C ILE A 249 -4.98 -23.88 7.53
N SER A 250 -5.95 -23.30 6.83
CA SER A 250 -7.18 -22.79 7.46
C SER A 250 -8.34 -23.76 7.43
N VAL A 251 -8.35 -24.68 6.45
CA VAL A 251 -9.37 -25.72 6.30
C VAL A 251 -8.68 -27.08 6.23
N LEU A 252 -9.08 -28.01 7.09
CA LEU A 252 -8.68 -29.42 7.01
C LEU A 252 -9.88 -30.26 6.57
N HIS A 253 -9.80 -30.85 5.37
CA HIS A 253 -10.75 -31.85 4.91
C HIS A 253 -10.13 -33.23 5.09
N LEU A 254 -10.75 -34.06 5.93
CA LEU A 254 -10.27 -35.41 6.23
C LEU A 254 -11.25 -36.45 5.70
N LEU A 255 -10.82 -37.21 4.69
CA LEU A 255 -11.61 -38.26 4.02
C LEU A 255 -11.09 -39.64 4.40
N CYS A 256 -11.85 -40.39 5.18
CA CYS A 256 -11.50 -41.75 5.60
C CYS A 256 -12.74 -42.52 6.08
N HIS A 257 -12.57 -43.79 6.44
CA HIS A 257 -13.63 -44.54 7.13
C HIS A 257 -13.63 -44.25 8.63
N GLY A 258 -14.81 -44.37 9.25
CA GLY A 258 -14.94 -44.42 10.70
C GLY A 258 -14.82 -45.86 11.21
N GLY A 259 -14.27 -46.05 12.41
CA GLY A 259 -14.13 -47.35 13.06
C GLY A 259 -14.51 -47.30 14.54
N ALA A 260 -14.82 -48.45 15.14
CA ALA A 260 -15.06 -48.54 16.57
C ALA A 260 -13.74 -48.47 17.34
N ALA A 261 -13.68 -47.61 18.37
CA ALA A 261 -12.54 -47.45 19.27
C ALA A 261 -13.02 -47.63 20.72
N GLY A 262 -13.04 -48.88 21.20
CA GLY A 262 -13.62 -49.22 22.50
C GLY A 262 -15.10 -48.86 22.55
N GLN A 263 -15.49 -47.96 23.45
CA GLN A 263 -16.87 -47.45 23.58
C GLN A 263 -17.19 -46.26 22.66
N THR A 264 -16.21 -45.77 21.89
CA THR A 264 -16.29 -44.54 21.07
C THR A 264 -16.10 -44.82 19.58
N CYS A 265 -16.27 -43.81 18.74
CA CYS A 265 -15.92 -43.86 17.32
C CYS A 265 -14.59 -43.14 17.07
N GLY A 266 -13.77 -43.72 16.18
CA GLY A 266 -12.50 -43.19 15.73
C GLY A 266 -12.41 -43.12 14.21
N LEU A 267 -11.33 -42.53 13.70
CA LEU A 267 -11.00 -42.47 12.28
C LEU A 267 -10.02 -43.58 11.92
N VAL A 268 -10.29 -44.33 10.86
CA VAL A 268 -9.37 -45.35 10.35
C VAL A 268 -8.36 -44.67 9.43
N LEU A 269 -7.13 -44.52 9.90
CA LEU A 269 -6.02 -43.88 9.20
C LEU A 269 -4.92 -44.89 8.87
N ASP A 270 -3.97 -44.51 8.01
CA ASP A 270 -2.78 -45.32 7.75
C ASP A 270 -1.90 -45.37 9.02
N GLY A 271 -1.31 -46.53 9.32
CA GLY A 271 -0.29 -46.68 10.37
C GLY A 271 1.06 -46.11 9.93
N GLU A 272 1.83 -45.59 10.89
CA GLU A 272 3.10 -44.88 10.61
C GLU A 272 4.17 -45.78 9.97
N ASP A 273 4.37 -46.99 10.52
CA ASP A 273 5.53 -47.84 10.17
C ASP A 273 5.16 -49.13 9.42
N THR A 274 3.97 -49.69 9.68
CA THR A 274 3.55 -51.01 9.17
C THR A 274 2.63 -50.90 7.94
N GLY A 275 2.10 -49.72 7.65
CA GLY A 275 1.01 -49.52 6.69
C GLY A 275 -0.31 -50.16 7.11
N GLU A 276 -0.40 -50.75 8.30
CA GLU A 276 -1.63 -51.33 8.82
C GLU A 276 -2.60 -50.23 9.30
N PRO A 277 -3.92 -50.40 9.12
CA PRO A 277 -4.90 -49.41 9.55
C PRO A 277 -4.83 -49.16 11.06
N THR A 278 -4.73 -47.90 11.46
CA THR A 278 -4.77 -47.46 12.86
C THR A 278 -6.05 -46.68 13.12
N ILE A 279 -6.77 -47.01 14.18
CA ILE A 279 -7.93 -46.25 14.61
C ILE A 279 -7.47 -45.12 15.54
N VAL A 280 -7.73 -43.88 15.12
CA VAL A 280 -7.46 -42.66 15.90
C VAL A 280 -8.76 -42.17 16.50
N ASP A 281 -8.91 -42.31 17.82
CA ASP A 281 -10.09 -41.84 18.55
C ASP A 281 -10.13 -40.31 18.73
N ALA A 282 -11.24 -39.83 19.29
CA ALA A 282 -11.44 -38.41 19.58
C ALA A 282 -10.36 -37.82 20.51
N GLY A 283 -9.86 -38.59 21.48
CA GLY A 283 -8.85 -38.12 22.44
C GLY A 283 -7.49 -37.89 21.78
N ARG A 284 -7.06 -38.82 20.93
CA ARG A 284 -5.82 -38.71 20.15
C ARG A 284 -5.92 -37.59 19.13
N LEU A 285 -7.01 -37.51 18.35
CA LEU A 285 -7.15 -36.44 17.35
C LEU A 285 -7.20 -35.05 18.00
N ARG A 286 -7.83 -34.95 19.18
CA ARG A 286 -7.81 -33.74 19.99
C ARG A 286 -6.39 -33.33 20.39
N GLN A 287 -5.58 -34.28 20.82
CA GLN A 287 -4.17 -34.04 21.17
C GLN A 287 -3.36 -33.56 19.95
N LEU A 288 -3.60 -34.13 18.77
CA LEU A 288 -2.96 -33.73 17.52
C LEU A 288 -3.34 -32.29 17.12
N LEU A 289 -4.63 -31.95 17.13
CA LEU A 289 -5.11 -30.67 16.57
C LEU A 289 -5.09 -29.49 17.56
N ALA A 290 -5.00 -29.74 18.87
CA ALA A 290 -5.01 -28.67 19.88
C ALA A 290 -3.93 -27.59 19.67
N PRO A 291 -2.66 -27.93 19.34
CA PRO A 291 -1.63 -26.92 19.06
C PRO A 291 -1.96 -26.03 17.84
N TYR A 292 -2.79 -26.53 16.92
CA TYR A 292 -3.07 -25.88 15.63
C TYR A 292 -4.42 -25.17 15.59
N ALA A 293 -5.17 -25.12 16.71
CA ALA A 293 -6.55 -24.61 16.73
C ALA A 293 -6.68 -23.10 16.37
N GLY A 294 -5.62 -22.31 16.58
CA GLY A 294 -5.55 -20.91 16.13
C GLY A 294 -5.36 -20.76 14.61
N MET A 295 -4.81 -21.78 13.95
CA MET A 295 -4.55 -21.81 12.50
C MET A 295 -5.68 -22.51 11.73
N VAL A 296 -6.06 -23.73 12.15
CA VAL A 296 -7.11 -24.53 11.51
C VAL A 296 -8.47 -24.05 12.01
N ARG A 297 -9.21 -23.34 11.14
CA ARG A 297 -10.48 -22.68 11.50
C ARG A 297 -11.71 -23.53 11.19
N LEU A 298 -11.60 -24.40 10.18
CA LEU A 298 -12.63 -25.34 9.77
C LEU A 298 -12.04 -26.74 9.65
N VAL A 299 -12.72 -27.73 10.24
CA VAL A 299 -12.46 -29.15 9.98
C VAL A 299 -13.69 -29.78 9.35
N VAL A 300 -13.53 -30.41 8.19
CA VAL A 300 -14.56 -31.20 7.50
C VAL A 300 -14.20 -32.67 7.66
N LEU A 301 -14.93 -33.37 8.52
CA LEU A 301 -14.80 -34.81 8.73
C LEU A 301 -15.68 -35.56 7.73
N ALA A 302 -15.12 -35.86 6.56
CA ALA A 302 -15.74 -36.73 5.56
C ALA A 302 -15.46 -38.20 5.91
N ALA A 303 -15.92 -38.60 7.10
CA ALA A 303 -15.81 -39.96 7.59
C ALA A 303 -17.14 -40.43 8.18
N CYS A 304 -17.41 -41.73 8.08
CA CYS A 304 -18.53 -42.35 8.76
C CYS A 304 -18.40 -42.06 10.27
N ASN A 305 -19.50 -41.70 10.94
CA ASN A 305 -19.56 -41.56 12.38
C ASN A 305 -18.66 -40.46 13.00
N GLY A 306 -18.13 -39.49 12.23
CA GLY A 306 -17.31 -38.40 12.80
C GLY A 306 -18.06 -37.53 13.83
N GLY A 307 -19.38 -37.42 13.70
CA GLY A 307 -20.28 -36.77 14.65
C GLY A 307 -20.93 -37.73 15.67
N ASN A 308 -20.69 -39.04 15.53
CA ASN A 308 -21.28 -40.06 16.38
C ASN A 308 -20.51 -40.16 17.71
N THR A 309 -21.25 -40.17 18.82
CA THR A 309 -20.67 -40.30 20.15
C THR A 309 -20.27 -41.75 20.49
N GLY A 310 -20.71 -42.75 19.73
CA GLY A 310 -20.59 -44.15 20.11
C GLY A 310 -21.56 -44.51 21.25
N THR A 311 -21.10 -45.27 22.24
CA THR A 311 -21.93 -45.66 23.39
C THR A 311 -22.32 -44.43 24.20
N LEU A 312 -23.62 -44.25 24.50
CA LEU A 312 -24.07 -43.14 25.34
C LEU A 312 -23.43 -43.19 26.73
N GLY A 313 -23.05 -42.02 27.25
CA GLY A 313 -22.37 -41.90 28.55
C GLY A 313 -20.84 -42.11 28.52
N ASN A 314 -20.24 -42.27 27.35
CA ASN A 314 -18.78 -42.26 27.25
C ASN A 314 -18.20 -40.87 27.57
N GLN A 315 -16.97 -40.83 28.07
CA GLN A 315 -16.33 -39.59 28.57
C GLN A 315 -15.62 -38.74 27.49
N LEU A 316 -15.49 -39.25 26.26
CA LEU A 316 -14.76 -38.57 25.18
C LEU A 316 -15.69 -37.81 24.22
N GLY A 317 -16.96 -38.22 24.13
CA GLY A 317 -17.91 -37.70 23.14
C GLY A 317 -17.58 -38.15 21.72
N SER A 318 -18.10 -37.42 20.73
CA SER A 318 -17.74 -37.61 19.33
C SER A 318 -16.45 -36.88 18.96
N ILE A 319 -15.83 -37.26 17.84
CA ILE A 319 -14.66 -36.55 17.32
C ILE A 319 -15.00 -35.08 17.06
N ALA A 320 -16.15 -34.79 16.45
CA ALA A 320 -16.59 -33.42 16.19
C ALA A 320 -16.73 -32.59 17.48
N GLN A 321 -17.27 -33.17 18.56
CA GLN A 321 -17.35 -32.52 19.87
C GLN A 321 -15.97 -32.24 20.45
N ALA A 322 -15.07 -33.21 20.42
CA ALA A 322 -13.71 -33.06 20.95
C ALA A 322 -12.92 -31.96 20.22
N LEU A 323 -13.05 -31.86 18.89
CA LEU A 323 -12.42 -30.82 18.08
C LEU A 323 -13.07 -29.45 18.30
N HIS A 324 -14.39 -29.40 18.45
CA HIS A 324 -15.06 -28.16 18.82
C HIS A 324 -14.56 -27.67 20.20
N GLN A 325 -14.47 -28.55 21.20
CA GLN A 325 -14.07 -28.19 22.57
C GLN A 325 -12.65 -27.60 22.69
N ILE A 326 -11.70 -27.96 21.81
CA ILE A 326 -10.34 -27.38 21.79
C ILE A 326 -10.24 -26.02 21.10
N GLY A 327 -11.37 -25.47 20.62
CA GLY A 327 -11.43 -24.12 20.07
C GLY A 327 -11.30 -24.03 18.55
N ILE A 328 -11.43 -25.14 17.80
CA ILE A 328 -11.67 -25.07 16.36
C ILE A 328 -12.96 -24.26 16.12
N GLY A 329 -12.91 -23.33 15.17
CA GLY A 329 -14.01 -22.38 14.91
C GLY A 329 -15.28 -23.07 14.44
N ALA A 330 -15.16 -23.97 13.45
CA ALA A 330 -16.25 -24.78 12.94
C ALA A 330 -15.80 -26.23 12.67
N VAL A 331 -16.67 -27.20 12.96
CA VAL A 331 -16.45 -28.61 12.60
C VAL A 331 -17.70 -29.15 11.92
N ILE A 332 -17.54 -29.66 10.71
CA ILE A 332 -18.60 -30.35 9.97
C ILE A 332 -18.34 -31.84 10.07
N ALA A 333 -19.35 -32.61 10.45
CA ALA A 333 -19.26 -34.06 10.53
C ALA A 333 -20.61 -34.72 10.21
N SER A 334 -20.57 -36.00 9.88
CA SER A 334 -21.78 -36.81 9.73
C SER A 334 -22.10 -37.57 11.04
N ARG A 335 -23.35 -37.49 11.49
CA ARG A 335 -23.85 -38.28 12.63
C ARG A 335 -24.00 -39.74 12.23
N PHE A 336 -24.61 -39.98 11.08
CA PHE A 336 -24.83 -41.27 10.45
C PHE A 336 -23.96 -41.40 9.19
N PRO A 337 -23.61 -42.61 8.73
CA PRO A 337 -22.86 -42.78 7.49
C PRO A 337 -23.53 -42.08 6.30
N LEU A 338 -22.79 -41.20 5.61
CA LEU A 338 -23.26 -40.61 4.36
C LEU A 338 -23.13 -41.63 3.23
N SER A 339 -24.09 -41.64 2.32
CA SER A 339 -23.94 -42.37 1.08
C SER A 339 -22.80 -41.77 0.22
N ILE A 340 -22.09 -42.57 -0.57
CA ILE A 340 -21.02 -42.06 -1.46
C ILE A 340 -21.54 -40.92 -2.37
N PRO A 341 -22.71 -41.07 -3.07
CA PRO A 341 -23.28 -39.96 -3.83
C PRO A 341 -23.67 -38.74 -2.98
N GLY A 342 -24.00 -38.92 -1.70
CA GLY A 342 -24.27 -37.84 -0.76
C GLY A 342 -22.99 -37.09 -0.37
N ALA A 343 -21.93 -37.81 0.00
CA ALA A 343 -20.63 -37.23 0.32
C ALA A 343 -20.02 -36.44 -0.86
N ASN A 344 -20.17 -36.97 -2.08
CA ASN A 344 -19.73 -36.31 -3.30
C ASN A 344 -20.53 -35.01 -3.55
N ARG A 345 -21.87 -35.08 -3.48
CA ARG A 345 -22.75 -33.90 -3.65
C ARG A 345 -22.53 -32.84 -2.58
N PHE A 346 -22.31 -33.26 -1.34
CA PHE A 346 -21.95 -32.36 -0.25
C PHE A 346 -20.67 -31.60 -0.59
N SER A 347 -19.60 -32.31 -0.94
CA SER A 347 -18.29 -31.70 -1.20
C SER A 347 -18.34 -30.76 -2.40
N GLU A 348 -18.98 -31.16 -3.49
CA GLU A 348 -19.19 -30.32 -4.68
C GLU A 348 -19.89 -29.01 -4.32
N SER A 349 -21.08 -29.10 -3.73
CA SER A 349 -21.87 -27.91 -3.39
C SER A 349 -21.21 -27.05 -2.31
N PHE A 350 -20.56 -27.66 -1.32
CA PHE A 350 -19.93 -26.95 -0.21
C PHE A 350 -18.72 -26.15 -0.68
N TYR A 351 -17.79 -26.77 -1.41
CA TYR A 351 -16.59 -26.07 -1.90
C TYR A 351 -16.88 -25.10 -3.04
N GLN A 352 -17.90 -25.35 -3.87
CA GLN A 352 -18.39 -24.35 -4.82
C GLN A 352 -18.86 -23.08 -4.11
N GLY A 353 -19.61 -23.20 -3.00
CA GLY A 353 -20.04 -22.05 -2.20
C GLY A 353 -18.90 -21.38 -1.43
N LEU A 354 -18.09 -22.15 -0.73
CA LEU A 354 -17.03 -21.65 0.16
C LEU A 354 -15.87 -20.99 -0.61
N LEU A 355 -15.41 -21.61 -1.70
CA LEU A 355 -14.26 -21.12 -2.47
C LEU A 355 -14.70 -20.23 -3.65
N GLY A 356 -15.73 -20.67 -4.38
CA GLY A 356 -16.24 -19.95 -5.56
C GLY A 356 -17.10 -18.74 -5.21
N GLY A 357 -18.09 -18.92 -4.33
CA GLY A 357 -19.17 -17.98 -3.99
C GLY A 357 -18.89 -17.01 -2.84
N PRO A 358 -17.63 -16.69 -2.54
CA PRO A 358 -17.08 -16.44 -1.17
C PRO A 358 -18.08 -16.51 -0.01
N CYS A 359 -18.81 -17.62 0.13
CA CYS A 359 -19.84 -17.75 1.16
C CYS A 359 -19.24 -18.01 2.54
N SER A 360 -20.02 -17.77 3.59
CA SER A 360 -19.72 -18.29 4.91
C SER A 360 -19.83 -19.82 4.94
N VAL A 361 -19.25 -20.45 5.96
CA VAL A 361 -19.41 -21.89 6.21
C VAL A 361 -20.89 -22.24 6.37
N GLU A 362 -21.66 -21.42 7.07
CA GLU A 362 -23.08 -21.58 7.31
C GLU A 362 -23.88 -21.58 6.00
N SER A 363 -23.63 -20.60 5.13
CA SER A 363 -24.30 -20.48 3.83
C SER A 363 -23.91 -21.61 2.88
N ALA A 364 -22.62 -21.98 2.83
CA ALA A 364 -22.14 -23.11 2.03
C ALA A 364 -22.71 -24.45 2.53
N PHE A 365 -22.80 -24.63 3.86
CA PHE A 365 -23.39 -25.80 4.49
C PHE A 365 -24.89 -25.92 4.19
N LEU A 366 -25.65 -24.82 4.30
CA LEU A 366 -27.06 -24.79 3.95
C LEU A 366 -27.28 -25.10 2.46
N ALA A 367 -26.48 -24.53 1.57
CA ALA A 367 -26.54 -24.83 0.14
C ALA A 367 -26.32 -26.33 -0.13
N ALA A 368 -25.29 -26.92 0.50
CA ALA A 368 -25.03 -28.36 0.38
C ALA A 368 -26.17 -29.21 0.94
N ARG A 369 -26.73 -28.85 2.11
CA ARG A 369 -27.86 -29.57 2.71
C ARG A 369 -29.11 -29.51 1.83
N ARG A 370 -29.39 -28.36 1.20
CA ARG A 370 -30.48 -28.21 0.22
C ARG A 370 -30.29 -29.14 -0.99
N GLN A 371 -29.06 -29.31 -1.48
CA GLN A 371 -28.79 -30.24 -2.58
C GLN A 371 -29.02 -31.70 -2.16
N LEU A 372 -28.65 -32.06 -0.93
CA LEU A 372 -28.88 -33.41 -0.40
C LEU A 372 -30.37 -33.69 -0.17
N ALA A 373 -31.13 -32.72 0.32
CA ALA A 373 -32.57 -32.86 0.58
C ALA A 373 -33.40 -33.11 -0.70
N ARG A 374 -32.86 -32.83 -1.89
CA ARG A 374 -33.51 -33.18 -3.18
C ARG A 374 -33.62 -34.68 -3.41
N ASP A 375 -32.76 -35.47 -2.76
CA ASP A 375 -32.83 -36.92 -2.78
C ASP A 375 -33.62 -37.41 -1.57
N THR A 376 -34.94 -37.49 -1.73
CA THR A 376 -35.85 -37.90 -0.65
C THR A 376 -35.73 -39.38 -0.28
N SER A 377 -34.92 -40.17 -1.01
CA SER A 377 -34.72 -41.59 -0.73
C SER A 377 -33.65 -41.85 0.34
N ARG A 378 -32.93 -40.81 0.79
CA ARG A 378 -31.77 -40.91 1.68
C ARG A 378 -31.79 -39.87 2.79
N LEU A 379 -31.12 -40.20 3.90
CA LEU A 379 -31.01 -39.37 5.09
C LEU A 379 -29.72 -38.54 5.17
N ASP A 380 -29.02 -38.40 4.05
CA ASP A 380 -27.74 -37.70 3.99
C ASP A 380 -27.87 -36.25 4.50
N TRP A 381 -28.99 -35.58 4.20
CA TRP A 381 -29.24 -34.19 4.64
C TRP A 381 -29.44 -34.06 6.15
N ALA A 382 -30.07 -35.05 6.80
CA ALA A 382 -30.35 -35.05 8.24
C ALA A 382 -29.16 -35.54 9.07
N SER A 383 -28.18 -36.18 8.43
CA SER A 383 -26.98 -36.70 9.07
C SER A 383 -25.93 -35.61 9.32
N LEU A 384 -25.85 -34.59 8.45
CA LEU A 384 -24.82 -33.55 8.54
C LEU A 384 -25.04 -32.65 9.76
N GLN A 385 -23.98 -32.50 10.56
CA GLN A 385 -23.94 -31.62 11.72
C GLN A 385 -22.89 -30.52 11.52
N LEU A 386 -23.23 -29.30 11.93
CA LEU A 386 -22.30 -28.17 12.06
C LEU A 386 -22.12 -27.81 13.53
N TYR A 387 -20.91 -28.05 14.05
CA TYR A 387 -20.50 -27.57 15.37
C TYR A 387 -19.85 -26.20 15.25
N ALA A 388 -20.46 -25.18 15.83
CA ALA A 388 -19.98 -23.79 15.85
C ALA A 388 -20.62 -23.04 17.03
N ARG A 389 -20.04 -21.90 17.42
CA ARG A 389 -20.52 -21.14 18.60
C ARG A 389 -21.43 -20.00 18.18
N GLY A 390 -22.53 -19.79 18.90
CA GLY A 390 -23.42 -18.66 18.69
C GLY A 390 -22.77 -17.31 18.93
N ALA A 391 -21.81 -17.23 19.84
CA ALA A 391 -21.04 -16.01 20.11
C ALA A 391 -20.21 -15.53 18.91
N GLU A 392 -19.88 -16.41 17.95
CA GLU A 392 -19.11 -16.07 16.75
C GLU A 392 -20.00 -15.56 15.60
N GLY A 393 -21.32 -15.47 15.82
CA GLY A 393 -22.28 -15.07 14.80
C GLY A 393 -22.65 -16.23 13.87
N HIS A 394 -22.95 -15.93 12.62
CA HIS A 394 -23.47 -16.87 11.61
C HIS A 394 -22.78 -16.70 10.23
N ASP A 395 -21.62 -16.04 10.23
CA ASP A 395 -20.83 -15.77 9.04
C ASP A 395 -19.39 -16.23 9.27
N SER A 396 -19.16 -17.51 9.54
CA SER A 396 -17.84 -18.06 9.78
C SER A 396 -17.05 -18.14 8.47
N ARG A 397 -15.87 -17.51 8.42
CA ARG A 397 -15.02 -17.46 7.21
C ARG A 397 -13.61 -17.99 7.51
N PRO A 398 -13.36 -19.29 7.24
CA PRO A 398 -12.06 -19.88 7.49
C PRO A 398 -11.01 -19.34 6.52
N LEU A 399 -11.39 -18.86 5.34
CA LEU A 399 -10.48 -18.25 4.36
C LEU A 399 -10.66 -16.75 4.35
N VAL A 400 -9.55 -16.03 4.22
CA VAL A 400 -9.54 -14.56 4.22
C VAL A 400 -9.32 -14.09 2.80
N LEU A 401 -10.24 -13.31 2.26
CA LEU A 401 -10.11 -12.72 0.93
C LEU A 401 -9.89 -11.23 1.06
N ARG A 402 -8.97 -10.68 0.27
CA ARG A 402 -8.68 -9.25 0.23
C ARG A 402 -9.47 -8.59 -0.91
N PRO A 403 -10.55 -7.86 -0.59
CA PRO A 403 -11.43 -7.32 -1.62
C PRO A 403 -10.86 -6.07 -2.30
N TYR A 404 -9.96 -5.34 -1.64
CA TYR A 404 -9.37 -4.09 -2.15
C TYR A 404 -7.96 -4.33 -2.66
N ARG A 405 -7.62 -3.75 -3.81
CA ARG A 405 -6.35 -4.03 -4.51
C ARG A 405 -5.30 -2.93 -4.35
N GLY A 406 -5.58 -1.93 -3.52
CA GLY A 406 -4.70 -0.79 -3.34
C GLY A 406 -4.49 -0.04 -4.67
N LEU A 407 -3.24 0.26 -4.99
CA LEU A 407 -2.87 0.93 -6.23
C LEU A 407 -2.85 0.01 -7.47
N LEU A 408 -3.10 -1.30 -7.31
CA LEU A 408 -3.13 -2.24 -8.43
C LEU A 408 -4.48 -2.17 -9.15
N ALA A 409 -4.45 -2.31 -10.48
CA ALA A 409 -5.67 -2.50 -11.25
C ALA A 409 -6.33 -3.84 -10.90
N PHE A 410 -7.66 -3.85 -10.81
CA PHE A 410 -8.40 -5.11 -10.79
C PHE A 410 -8.17 -5.88 -12.10
N GLN A 411 -8.08 -7.19 -11.96
CA GLN A 411 -7.80 -8.17 -13.02
C GLN A 411 -9.02 -9.09 -13.17
N PRO A 412 -9.13 -9.95 -14.21
CA PRO A 412 -10.28 -10.83 -14.40
C PRO A 412 -10.62 -11.69 -13.17
N GLU A 413 -9.61 -12.16 -12.44
CA GLU A 413 -9.73 -12.94 -11.20
C GLU A 413 -10.37 -12.17 -10.05
N HIS A 414 -10.32 -10.84 -10.08
CA HIS A 414 -10.88 -9.96 -9.06
C HIS A 414 -12.32 -9.53 -9.37
N SER A 415 -12.92 -10.06 -10.44
CA SER A 415 -14.26 -9.67 -10.93
C SER A 415 -15.36 -9.71 -9.87
N ARG A 416 -15.32 -10.68 -8.96
CA ARG A 416 -16.28 -10.81 -7.85
C ARG A 416 -16.23 -9.65 -6.85
N PHE A 417 -15.16 -8.87 -6.83
CA PHE A 417 -14.98 -7.71 -5.95
C PHE A 417 -15.15 -6.38 -6.69
N PHE A 418 -15.52 -6.40 -7.98
CA PHE A 418 -15.61 -5.21 -8.81
C PHE A 418 -17.05 -4.71 -8.96
N PHE A 419 -17.38 -3.59 -8.29
CA PHE A 419 -18.73 -3.02 -8.20
C PHE A 419 -18.78 -1.55 -8.61
N GLY A 420 -19.99 -1.02 -8.81
CA GLY A 420 -20.24 0.39 -9.14
C GLY A 420 -20.00 0.77 -10.62
N ARG A 421 -19.77 -0.20 -11.51
CA ARG A 421 -19.49 0.04 -12.94
C ARG A 421 -20.36 -0.79 -13.89
N ASP A 422 -21.48 -1.32 -13.40
CA ASP A 422 -22.34 -2.20 -14.20
C ASP A 422 -22.84 -1.55 -15.48
N GLY A 423 -23.16 -0.24 -15.46
CA GLY A 423 -23.61 0.50 -16.64
C GLY A 423 -22.57 0.53 -17.75
N GLU A 424 -21.36 0.99 -17.46
CA GLU A 424 -20.26 1.07 -18.42
C GLU A 424 -19.85 -0.31 -18.94
N ILE A 425 -19.93 -1.34 -18.09
CA ILE A 425 -19.65 -2.72 -18.50
C ILE A 425 -20.69 -3.23 -19.49
N GLN A 426 -21.98 -2.97 -19.26
CA GLN A 426 -23.04 -3.36 -20.19
C GLN A 426 -22.93 -2.60 -21.52
N GLU A 427 -22.54 -1.33 -21.48
CA GLU A 427 -22.28 -0.52 -22.68
C GLU A 427 -21.16 -1.12 -23.52
N ILE A 428 -20.00 -1.45 -22.92
CA ILE A 428 -18.87 -2.09 -23.61
C ILE A 428 -19.29 -3.39 -24.29
N ILE A 429 -20.02 -4.25 -23.57
CA ILE A 429 -20.47 -5.55 -24.10
C ILE A 429 -21.51 -5.36 -25.21
N GLY A 430 -22.45 -4.43 -25.01
CA GLY A 430 -23.50 -4.10 -25.96
C GLY A 430 -22.95 -3.58 -27.29
N ASP A 431 -22.05 -2.60 -27.23
CA ASP A 431 -21.47 -1.95 -28.40
C ASP A 431 -20.58 -2.90 -29.20
N LEU A 432 -19.71 -3.67 -28.52
CA LEU A 432 -18.90 -4.68 -29.20
C LEU A 432 -19.78 -5.76 -29.85
N GLY A 433 -20.88 -6.15 -29.18
CA GLY A 433 -21.88 -7.07 -29.72
C GLY A 433 -22.61 -6.49 -30.95
N ALA A 434 -22.93 -5.19 -30.92
CA ALA A 434 -23.55 -4.49 -32.04
C ALA A 434 -22.60 -4.41 -33.26
N LEU A 435 -21.33 -4.08 -33.05
CA LEU A 435 -20.30 -4.09 -34.11
C LEU A 435 -20.18 -5.48 -34.75
N THR A 436 -20.16 -6.52 -33.92
CA THR A 436 -20.06 -7.91 -34.39
C THR A 436 -21.27 -8.30 -35.25
N LYS A 437 -22.49 -7.97 -34.81
CA LYS A 437 -23.73 -8.27 -35.55
C LYS A 437 -23.84 -7.48 -36.86
N ALA A 438 -23.33 -6.25 -36.89
CA ALA A 438 -23.35 -5.40 -38.07
C ALA A 438 -22.29 -5.78 -39.12
N GLY A 439 -21.38 -6.72 -38.82
CA GLY A 439 -20.23 -7.02 -39.67
C GLY A 439 -19.25 -5.84 -39.79
N ALA A 440 -19.29 -4.91 -38.83
CA ALA A 440 -18.38 -3.77 -38.75
C ALA A 440 -17.04 -4.20 -38.11
N PRO A 441 -15.97 -3.41 -38.27
CA PRO A 441 -14.71 -3.65 -37.58
C PRO A 441 -14.91 -3.74 -36.05
N ARG A 442 -14.55 -4.87 -35.45
CA ARG A 442 -14.80 -5.17 -34.03
C ARG A 442 -13.73 -4.55 -33.11
N LEU A 443 -13.50 -3.25 -33.28
CA LEU A 443 -12.57 -2.47 -32.44
C LEU A 443 -13.37 -1.43 -31.67
N LEU A 444 -13.26 -1.47 -30.34
CA LEU A 444 -13.92 -0.54 -29.44
C LEU A 444 -12.87 0.19 -28.58
N VAL A 445 -12.97 1.52 -28.52
CA VAL A 445 -12.10 2.40 -27.73
C VAL A 445 -12.78 2.76 -26.42
N ILE A 446 -12.15 2.41 -25.30
CA ILE A 446 -12.57 2.76 -23.95
C ILE A 446 -11.75 3.99 -23.52
N ALA A 447 -12.37 5.15 -23.62
CA ALA A 447 -11.75 6.44 -23.35
C ALA A 447 -12.09 6.98 -21.96
N GLY A 448 -11.14 7.61 -21.28
CA GLY A 448 -11.39 8.26 -19.99
C GLY A 448 -10.14 8.89 -19.39
N ALA A 449 -10.31 9.80 -18.42
CA ALA A 449 -9.18 10.44 -17.74
C ALA A 449 -8.29 9.42 -17.00
N SER A 450 -7.07 9.82 -16.62
CA SER A 450 -6.21 8.96 -15.79
C SER A 450 -6.88 8.65 -14.45
N GLY A 451 -6.73 7.43 -13.95
CA GLY A 451 -7.29 7.03 -12.66
C GLY A 451 -8.81 6.84 -12.61
N THR A 452 -9.56 6.91 -13.72
CA THR A 452 -11.02 6.63 -13.73
C THR A 452 -11.37 5.14 -13.68
N GLY A 453 -10.38 4.25 -13.76
CA GLY A 453 -10.57 2.80 -13.67
C GLY A 453 -10.77 2.08 -15.01
N LYS A 454 -10.41 2.69 -16.16
CA LYS A 454 -10.54 2.09 -17.51
C LYS A 454 -10.06 0.63 -17.58
N SER A 455 -8.82 0.37 -17.17
CA SER A 455 -8.22 -0.97 -17.18
C SER A 455 -9.04 -1.94 -16.33
N SER A 456 -9.48 -1.53 -15.13
CA SER A 456 -10.31 -2.37 -14.25
C SER A 456 -11.72 -2.63 -14.79
N VAL A 457 -12.37 -1.63 -15.41
CA VAL A 457 -13.68 -1.78 -16.06
C VAL A 457 -13.61 -2.83 -17.18
N VAL A 458 -12.54 -2.82 -17.97
CA VAL A 458 -12.35 -3.81 -19.03
C VAL A 458 -11.97 -5.17 -18.45
N LEU A 459 -10.88 -5.24 -17.67
CA LEU A 459 -10.26 -6.50 -17.24
C LEU A 459 -11.08 -7.23 -16.18
N ALA A 460 -11.61 -6.54 -15.17
CA ALA A 460 -12.39 -7.15 -14.09
C ALA A 460 -13.90 -7.06 -14.33
N GLY A 461 -14.34 -6.21 -15.26
CA GLY A 461 -15.75 -5.99 -15.56
C GLY A 461 -16.23 -6.70 -16.82
N ALA A 462 -15.81 -6.18 -17.99
CA ALA A 462 -16.30 -6.62 -19.29
C ALA A 462 -15.80 -8.00 -19.69
N VAL A 463 -14.48 -8.24 -19.64
CA VAL A 463 -13.85 -9.51 -20.01
C VAL A 463 -14.51 -10.71 -19.30
N PRO A 464 -14.56 -10.78 -17.96
CA PRO A 464 -15.12 -11.94 -17.26
C PRO A 464 -16.60 -12.13 -17.56
N ARG A 465 -17.40 -11.05 -17.67
CA ARG A 465 -18.82 -11.16 -18.04
C ARG A 465 -19.01 -11.71 -19.44
N MET A 466 -18.13 -11.38 -20.39
CA MET A 466 -18.16 -11.94 -21.75
C MET A 466 -17.75 -13.42 -21.76
N LEU A 467 -16.71 -13.79 -21.02
CA LEU A 467 -16.25 -15.19 -20.93
C LEU A 467 -17.27 -16.11 -20.23
N GLN A 468 -18.08 -15.56 -19.33
CA GLN A 468 -19.11 -16.29 -18.58
C GLN A 468 -20.48 -16.35 -19.29
N GLN A 469 -20.65 -15.73 -20.46
CA GLN A 469 -21.93 -15.82 -21.18
C GLN A 469 -22.22 -17.27 -21.60
N PRO A 470 -23.47 -17.75 -21.52
CA PRO A 470 -23.83 -19.09 -21.95
C PRO A 470 -23.45 -19.33 -23.43
N GLY A 471 -22.68 -20.39 -23.69
CA GLY A 471 -22.20 -20.70 -25.04
C GLY A 471 -21.01 -19.86 -25.52
N ALA A 472 -20.43 -19.02 -24.67
CA ALA A 472 -19.22 -18.27 -24.98
C ALA A 472 -18.05 -19.21 -25.30
N THR A 473 -17.42 -19.02 -26.46
CA THR A 473 -16.22 -19.74 -26.89
C THR A 473 -14.98 -18.85 -26.90
N TRP A 474 -15.10 -17.62 -26.41
CA TRP A 474 -14.03 -16.63 -26.39
C TRP A 474 -12.77 -17.15 -25.70
N VAL A 475 -11.62 -16.88 -26.32
CA VAL A 475 -10.30 -16.88 -25.67
C VAL A 475 -9.98 -15.42 -25.32
N PHE A 476 -9.39 -15.19 -24.16
CA PHE A 476 -9.00 -13.85 -23.72
C PHE A 476 -7.47 -13.72 -23.74
N SER A 477 -6.99 -12.59 -24.24
CA SER A 477 -5.59 -12.18 -24.16
C SER A 477 -5.51 -10.67 -23.95
N SER A 478 -4.48 -10.21 -23.25
CA SER A 478 -4.23 -8.79 -23.02
C SER A 478 -2.78 -8.45 -23.32
N MET A 479 -2.55 -7.25 -23.86
CA MET A 479 -1.23 -6.72 -24.12
C MET A 479 -1.15 -5.25 -23.76
N ARG A 480 0.09 -4.75 -23.66
CA ARG A 480 0.43 -3.34 -23.71
C ARG A 480 1.35 -3.08 -24.90
N PRO A 481 1.19 -1.98 -25.65
CA PRO A 481 2.02 -1.71 -26.82
C PRO A 481 3.53 -1.63 -26.50
N GLY A 482 3.91 -0.90 -25.46
CA GLY A 482 5.32 -0.71 -25.10
C GLY A 482 6.20 -0.14 -26.22
N ALA A 483 7.51 -0.37 -26.11
CA ALA A 483 8.50 0.08 -27.10
C ALA A 483 8.54 -0.74 -28.40
N ARG A 484 7.97 -1.97 -28.40
CA ARG A 484 7.96 -2.89 -29.56
C ARG A 484 6.55 -3.47 -29.78
N PRO A 485 5.60 -2.65 -30.25
CA PRO A 485 4.18 -2.99 -30.25
C PRO A 485 3.82 -4.16 -31.15
N LEU A 486 4.52 -4.37 -32.26
CA LEU A 486 4.30 -5.52 -33.14
C LEU A 486 4.67 -6.86 -32.47
N ALA A 487 5.82 -6.90 -31.78
CA ALA A 487 6.24 -8.10 -31.05
C ALA A 487 5.29 -8.44 -29.89
N ALA A 488 4.80 -7.43 -29.18
CA ALA A 488 3.79 -7.60 -28.14
C ALA A 488 2.46 -8.14 -28.70
N LEU A 489 2.04 -7.66 -29.87
CA LEU A 489 0.86 -8.17 -30.58
C LEU A 489 1.04 -9.64 -30.99
N ASP A 490 2.19 -10.00 -31.55
CA ASP A 490 2.49 -11.38 -31.94
C ASP A 490 2.43 -12.34 -30.74
N ALA A 491 3.03 -11.95 -29.61
CA ALA A 491 2.96 -12.72 -28.38
C ALA A 491 1.51 -12.89 -27.88
N ALA A 492 0.71 -11.82 -27.93
CA ALA A 492 -0.68 -11.86 -27.50
C ALA A 492 -1.55 -12.74 -28.42
N LEU A 493 -1.33 -12.69 -29.73
CA LEU A 493 -2.04 -13.53 -30.70
C LEU A 493 -1.62 -15.00 -30.59
N ALA A 494 -0.36 -15.28 -30.26
CA ALA A 494 0.14 -16.65 -30.08
C ALA A 494 -0.51 -17.40 -28.91
N THR A 495 -1.13 -16.69 -27.95
CA THR A 495 -1.91 -17.32 -26.87
C THR A 495 -3.15 -18.07 -27.36
N ARG A 496 -3.61 -17.77 -28.59
CA ARG A 496 -4.74 -18.44 -29.23
C ARG A 496 -4.25 -19.75 -29.86
N THR A 497 -4.37 -20.84 -29.11
CA THR A 497 -4.00 -22.20 -29.56
C THR A 497 -4.96 -22.77 -30.61
N GLU A 498 -6.21 -22.30 -30.65
CA GLU A 498 -7.25 -22.76 -31.57
C GLU A 498 -7.72 -21.61 -32.49
N PRO A 499 -7.28 -21.58 -33.76
CA PRO A 499 -7.65 -20.52 -34.71
C PRO A 499 -9.16 -20.41 -34.95
N GLY A 500 -9.93 -21.47 -34.74
CA GLY A 500 -11.40 -21.44 -34.90
C GLY A 500 -12.16 -20.78 -33.75
N ARG A 501 -11.52 -20.52 -32.60
CA ARG A 501 -12.19 -19.89 -31.44
C ARG A 501 -12.03 -18.37 -31.47
N PRO A 502 -13.12 -17.59 -31.26
CA PRO A 502 -13.04 -16.13 -31.19
C PRO A 502 -12.05 -15.64 -30.12
N LEU A 503 -11.26 -14.62 -30.44
CA LEU A 503 -10.29 -14.01 -29.53
C LEU A 503 -10.77 -12.61 -29.13
N LEU A 504 -10.87 -12.37 -27.82
CA LEU A 504 -11.00 -11.04 -27.25
C LEU A 504 -9.62 -10.54 -26.86
N LEU A 505 -9.09 -9.59 -27.62
CA LEU A 505 -7.80 -8.95 -27.38
C LEU A 505 -8.01 -7.61 -26.68
N VAL A 506 -7.44 -7.45 -25.49
CA VAL A 506 -7.38 -6.16 -24.80
C VAL A 506 -6.02 -5.51 -25.03
N VAL A 507 -6.01 -4.32 -25.63
CA VAL A 507 -4.82 -3.46 -25.72
C VAL A 507 -4.97 -2.39 -24.63
N ASP A 508 -4.33 -2.61 -23.48
CA ASP A 508 -4.37 -1.68 -22.36
C ASP A 508 -3.27 -0.62 -22.49
N GLN A 509 -3.56 0.61 -22.06
CA GLN A 509 -2.67 1.77 -22.15
C GLN A 509 -2.19 2.03 -23.59
N PHE A 510 -3.12 2.18 -24.53
CA PHE A 510 -2.81 2.43 -25.93
C PHE A 510 -1.98 3.69 -26.16
N GLU A 511 -2.06 4.66 -25.25
CA GLU A 511 -1.19 5.85 -25.26
C GLU A 511 0.32 5.54 -25.21
N GLU A 512 0.70 4.32 -24.83
CA GLU A 512 2.10 3.87 -24.88
C GLU A 512 2.66 3.90 -26.30
N LEU A 513 1.84 3.71 -27.35
CA LEU A 513 2.31 3.88 -28.73
C LEU A 513 2.91 5.26 -28.98
N PHE A 514 2.30 6.29 -28.38
CA PHE A 514 2.68 7.68 -28.59
C PHE A 514 3.81 8.15 -27.68
N THR A 515 4.14 7.37 -26.66
CA THR A 515 5.07 7.73 -25.59
C THR A 515 6.27 6.79 -25.47
N GLN A 516 6.17 5.56 -25.98
CA GLN A 516 7.18 4.49 -25.88
C GLN A 516 7.65 4.00 -27.25
N THR A 517 6.83 4.06 -28.30
CA THR A 517 7.22 3.64 -29.65
C THR A 517 7.84 4.80 -30.42
N GLU A 518 9.16 4.75 -30.65
CA GLU A 518 9.87 5.83 -31.34
C GLU A 518 9.53 5.91 -32.83
N SER A 519 9.57 4.78 -33.55
CA SER A 519 9.29 4.72 -35.00
C SER A 519 7.83 5.01 -35.31
N VAL A 520 7.60 5.94 -36.22
CA VAL A 520 6.25 6.26 -36.72
C VAL A 520 5.75 5.12 -37.61
N GLU A 521 6.63 4.53 -38.41
CA GLU A 521 6.34 3.40 -39.28
C GLU A 521 5.87 2.17 -38.48
N GLU A 522 6.50 1.92 -37.33
CA GLU A 522 6.11 0.82 -36.45
C GLU A 522 4.74 1.07 -35.79
N ARG A 523 4.44 2.32 -35.40
CA ARG A 523 3.11 2.70 -34.88
C ARG A 523 2.02 2.50 -35.91
N ASP A 524 2.24 2.96 -37.15
CA ASP A 524 1.30 2.78 -38.26
C ASP A 524 1.12 1.31 -38.61
N ALA A 525 2.21 0.54 -38.71
CA ALA A 525 2.14 -0.90 -38.98
C ALA A 525 1.35 -1.65 -37.91
N PHE A 526 1.54 -1.30 -36.63
CA PHE A 526 0.77 -1.87 -35.53
C PHE A 526 -0.73 -1.51 -35.63
N ALA A 527 -1.06 -0.23 -35.81
CA ALA A 527 -2.43 0.25 -35.89
C ALA A 527 -3.18 -0.36 -37.10
N HIS A 528 -2.51 -0.40 -38.25
CA HIS A 528 -3.02 -1.04 -39.46
C HIS A 528 -3.29 -2.53 -39.24
N ARG A 529 -2.37 -3.27 -38.62
CA ARG A 529 -2.55 -4.70 -38.35
C ARG A 529 -3.68 -4.96 -37.36
N LEU A 530 -3.80 -4.15 -36.31
CA LEU A 530 -4.88 -4.26 -35.33
C LEU A 530 -6.24 -4.02 -35.97
N TRP A 531 -6.34 -3.01 -36.83
CA TRP A 531 -7.55 -2.70 -37.59
C TRP A 531 -7.91 -3.81 -38.58
N ALA A 532 -6.95 -4.33 -39.34
CA ALA A 532 -7.17 -5.43 -40.27
C ALA A 532 -7.72 -6.68 -39.56
N LEU A 533 -7.18 -7.01 -38.38
CA LEU A 533 -7.69 -8.11 -37.56
C LEU A 533 -9.12 -7.86 -37.09
N ALA A 534 -9.46 -6.65 -36.66
CA ALA A 534 -10.80 -6.31 -36.22
C ALA A 534 -11.83 -6.27 -37.36
N ALA A 535 -11.40 -5.85 -38.56
CA ALA A 535 -12.25 -5.71 -39.76
C ALA A 535 -12.55 -7.04 -40.44
N ASP A 536 -11.60 -7.99 -40.44
CA ASP A 536 -11.81 -9.29 -41.06
C ASP A 536 -12.75 -10.18 -40.20
N ALA A 537 -13.86 -10.62 -40.78
CA ALA A 537 -14.78 -11.57 -40.13
C ALA A 537 -14.14 -12.96 -39.93
N GLY A 538 -13.25 -13.38 -40.83
CA GLY A 538 -12.55 -14.65 -40.76
C GLY A 538 -11.51 -14.72 -39.64
N SER A 539 -10.97 -13.58 -39.21
CA SER A 539 -9.98 -13.52 -38.13
C SER A 539 -10.54 -14.02 -36.79
N GLY A 540 -11.84 -13.83 -36.54
CA GLY A 540 -12.45 -14.06 -35.23
C GLY A 540 -11.90 -13.20 -34.09
N VAL A 541 -11.15 -12.12 -34.38
CA VAL A 541 -10.55 -11.24 -33.37
C VAL A 541 -11.47 -10.04 -33.09
N SER A 542 -11.70 -9.75 -31.81
CA SER A 542 -12.37 -8.53 -31.34
C SER A 542 -11.43 -7.79 -30.39
N VAL A 543 -11.35 -6.47 -30.52
CA VAL A 543 -10.33 -5.64 -29.89
C VAL A 543 -10.98 -4.60 -28.98
N LEU A 544 -10.55 -4.58 -27.71
CA LEU A 544 -10.85 -3.52 -26.77
C LEU A 544 -9.57 -2.71 -26.51
N VAL A 545 -9.63 -1.40 -26.71
CA VAL A 545 -8.49 -0.50 -26.55
C VAL A 545 -8.75 0.45 -25.39
N THR A 546 -7.92 0.47 -24.35
CA THR A 546 -8.02 1.53 -23.32
C THR A 546 -7.14 2.72 -23.72
N LEU A 547 -7.69 3.92 -23.67
CA LEU A 547 -7.01 5.14 -24.10
C LEU A 547 -7.34 6.30 -23.16
N ARG A 548 -6.36 7.17 -22.89
CA ARG A 548 -6.63 8.43 -22.20
C ARG A 548 -7.20 9.48 -23.15
N VAL A 549 -8.15 10.28 -22.65
CA VAL A 549 -8.88 11.27 -23.45
C VAL A 549 -8.00 12.35 -24.07
N ASP A 550 -6.90 12.71 -23.42
CA ASP A 550 -5.90 13.68 -23.91
C ASP A 550 -5.09 13.16 -25.11
N PHE A 551 -5.10 11.84 -25.36
CA PHE A 551 -4.43 11.22 -26.50
C PHE A 551 -5.36 10.95 -27.69
N ILE A 552 -6.68 11.17 -27.57
CA ILE A 552 -7.63 10.96 -28.69
C ILE A 552 -7.25 11.81 -29.91
N GLY A 553 -6.82 13.07 -29.70
CA GLY A 553 -6.38 13.92 -30.81
C GLY A 553 -5.13 13.39 -31.52
N ARG A 554 -4.25 12.68 -30.80
CA ARG A 554 -3.03 12.06 -31.37
C ARG A 554 -3.33 10.79 -32.15
N CYS A 555 -4.53 10.20 -32.03
CA CYS A 555 -4.97 9.10 -32.89
C CYS A 555 -5.02 9.50 -34.38
N GLY A 556 -5.06 10.81 -34.69
CA GLY A 556 -4.93 11.30 -36.06
C GLY A 556 -3.52 11.11 -36.64
N GLU A 557 -2.51 10.79 -35.82
CA GLU A 557 -1.17 10.41 -36.30
C GLU A 557 -1.16 8.99 -36.91
N LEU A 558 -2.15 8.13 -36.59
CA LEU A 558 -2.14 6.72 -36.95
C LEU A 558 -3.01 6.41 -38.16
N VAL A 559 -2.43 5.80 -39.19
CA VAL A 559 -3.13 5.35 -40.40
C VAL A 559 -3.55 3.89 -40.24
N LEU A 560 -4.84 3.61 -40.46
CA LEU A 560 -5.46 2.30 -40.24
C LEU A 560 -5.59 1.43 -41.48
N ASP A 561 -5.68 2.02 -42.67
CA ASP A 561 -5.82 1.29 -43.92
C ASP A 561 -5.18 2.02 -45.11
N ASP A 562 -5.04 1.30 -46.23
CA ASP A 562 -4.50 1.82 -47.49
C ASP A 562 -5.34 2.97 -48.08
N LYS A 563 -6.57 3.18 -47.60
CA LYS A 563 -7.46 4.27 -48.03
C LYS A 563 -7.21 5.55 -47.24
N GLY A 564 -6.28 5.53 -46.28
CA GLY A 564 -5.94 6.68 -45.43
C GLY A 564 -6.95 6.93 -44.32
N LEU A 565 -7.74 5.93 -43.92
CA LEU A 565 -8.54 6.01 -42.69
C LEU A 565 -7.59 6.20 -41.50
N ARG A 566 -7.94 7.11 -40.59
CA ARG A 566 -7.15 7.41 -39.40
C ARG A 566 -7.93 7.02 -38.16
N LEU A 567 -7.20 6.68 -37.09
CA LEU A 567 -7.81 6.18 -35.85
C LEU A 567 -8.66 7.22 -35.13
N ASP A 568 -8.36 8.52 -35.28
CA ASP A 568 -9.19 9.59 -34.72
C ASP A 568 -10.64 9.53 -35.20
N LYS A 569 -10.89 9.32 -36.50
CA LYS A 569 -12.25 9.19 -37.05
C LYS A 569 -13.01 8.08 -36.36
N VAL A 570 -12.38 6.90 -36.19
CA VAL A 570 -12.97 5.77 -35.47
C VAL A 570 -13.18 6.10 -33.99
N ALA A 571 -12.20 6.72 -33.33
CA ALA A 571 -12.28 7.08 -31.92
C ALA A 571 -13.30 8.20 -31.62
N TYR A 572 -13.70 9.00 -32.60
CA TYR A 572 -14.77 9.99 -32.46
C TYR A 572 -16.17 9.44 -32.76
N GLU A 573 -16.28 8.33 -33.48
CA GLU A 573 -17.56 7.67 -33.77
C GLU A 573 -18.13 7.00 -32.50
N GLU A 574 -19.37 7.34 -32.14
CA GLU A 574 -20.03 6.84 -30.93
C GLU A 574 -20.09 5.31 -30.88
N LYS A 575 -20.42 4.65 -32.00
CA LYS A 575 -20.48 3.18 -32.08
C LYS A 575 -19.13 2.45 -31.82
N HIS A 576 -18.02 3.17 -31.87
CA HIS A 576 -16.67 2.63 -31.63
C HIS A 576 -16.04 3.16 -30.33
N ARG A 577 -16.78 3.92 -29.52
CA ARG A 577 -16.22 4.52 -28.30
C ARG A 577 -17.18 4.48 -27.12
N VAL A 578 -16.67 3.94 -26.01
CA VAL A 578 -17.29 4.07 -24.68
C VAL A 578 -16.49 5.04 -23.82
N PHE A 579 -17.16 5.95 -23.12
CA PHE A 579 -16.52 6.92 -22.24
C PHE A 579 -16.65 6.54 -20.76
N VAL A 580 -15.52 6.30 -20.08
CA VAL A 580 -15.48 6.02 -18.65
C VAL A 580 -15.30 7.32 -17.86
N ALA A 581 -16.42 7.85 -17.39
CA ALA A 581 -16.49 9.03 -16.53
C ALA A 581 -16.01 8.75 -15.09
N GLN A 582 -15.88 9.81 -14.29
CA GLN A 582 -15.71 9.66 -12.84
C GLN A 582 -16.92 8.95 -12.22
N MET A 583 -16.69 8.17 -11.16
CA MET A 583 -17.78 7.48 -10.46
C MET A 583 -18.64 8.48 -9.72
N THR A 584 -19.95 8.28 -9.78
CA THR A 584 -20.90 8.98 -8.92
C THR A 584 -20.72 8.54 -7.46
N GLN A 585 -21.26 9.31 -6.51
CA GLN A 585 -21.22 8.96 -5.09
C GLN A 585 -21.85 7.59 -4.81
N ALA A 586 -22.95 7.24 -5.48
CA ALA A 586 -23.61 5.94 -5.33
C ALA A 586 -22.71 4.79 -5.83
N GLN A 587 -22.09 4.96 -7.00
CA GLN A 587 -21.13 3.99 -7.54
C GLN A 587 -19.92 3.81 -6.62
N LEU A 588 -19.37 4.91 -6.08
CA LEU A 588 -18.27 4.86 -5.11
C LEU A 588 -18.68 4.14 -3.82
N GLN A 589 -19.87 4.42 -3.31
CA GLN A 589 -20.40 3.74 -2.13
C GLN A 589 -20.51 2.24 -2.37
N GLU A 590 -21.03 1.81 -3.53
CA GLU A 590 -21.05 0.39 -3.88
C GLU A 590 -19.65 -0.23 -3.96
N ALA A 591 -18.68 0.48 -4.55
CA ALA A 591 -17.30 0.04 -4.65
C ALA A 591 -16.55 0.00 -3.30
N ILE A 592 -17.05 0.69 -2.29
CA ILE A 592 -16.57 0.62 -0.90
C ILE A 592 -17.28 -0.53 -0.16
N GLU A 593 -18.60 -0.53 -0.13
CA GLU A 593 -19.35 -1.36 0.82
C GLU A 593 -19.57 -2.78 0.33
N ARG A 594 -19.90 -2.98 -0.96
CA ARG A 594 -20.23 -4.31 -1.48
C ARG A 594 -19.07 -5.31 -1.44
N PRO A 595 -17.82 -4.95 -1.84
CA PRO A 595 -16.70 -5.87 -1.70
C PRO A 595 -16.49 -6.32 -0.26
N ALA A 596 -16.57 -5.40 0.71
CA ALA A 596 -16.47 -5.73 2.14
C ALA A 596 -17.57 -6.69 2.58
N GLN A 597 -18.83 -6.38 2.29
CA GLN A 597 -19.97 -7.22 2.65
C GLN A 597 -19.85 -8.62 2.05
N LEU A 598 -19.42 -8.72 0.78
CA LEU A 598 -19.25 -10.00 0.09
C LEU A 598 -18.24 -10.90 0.80
N VAL A 599 -17.16 -10.33 1.37
CA VAL A 599 -16.16 -11.06 2.17
C VAL A 599 -16.46 -11.05 3.68
N GLY A 600 -17.63 -10.55 4.09
CA GLY A 600 -18.11 -10.59 5.47
C GLY A 600 -17.46 -9.55 6.38
N LEU A 601 -16.83 -8.53 5.81
CA LEU A 601 -16.32 -7.37 6.53
C LEU A 601 -17.46 -6.37 6.78
N THR A 602 -17.33 -5.64 7.87
CA THR A 602 -18.21 -4.53 8.21
C THR A 602 -17.42 -3.24 8.26
N LEU A 603 -18.06 -2.14 7.86
CA LEU A 603 -17.51 -0.81 8.06
C LEU A 603 -18.20 -0.21 9.29
N GLU A 604 -17.42 0.41 10.16
CA GLU A 604 -17.98 1.16 11.28
C GLU A 604 -18.91 2.29 10.77
N ALA A 605 -19.95 2.60 11.53
CA ALA A 605 -20.99 3.54 11.13
C ALA A 605 -20.39 4.90 10.70
N GLY A 606 -20.81 5.40 9.54
CA GLY A 606 -20.36 6.68 8.98
C GLY A 606 -18.97 6.66 8.32
N LEU A 607 -18.21 5.57 8.40
CA LEU A 607 -16.86 5.50 7.82
C LEU A 607 -16.88 5.65 6.29
N ALA A 608 -17.78 4.94 5.59
CA ALA A 608 -17.93 5.07 4.14
C ALA A 608 -18.27 6.51 3.73
N ARG A 609 -19.17 7.17 4.46
CA ARG A 609 -19.55 8.58 4.22
C ARG A 609 -18.34 9.52 4.34
N ARG A 610 -17.50 9.34 5.37
CA ARG A 610 -16.26 10.13 5.54
C ARG A 610 -15.30 9.92 4.36
N MET A 611 -15.09 8.67 3.93
CA MET A 611 -14.25 8.41 2.76
C MET A 611 -14.79 9.07 1.49
N LEU A 612 -16.12 9.06 1.31
CA LEU A 612 -16.77 9.71 0.16
C LEU A 612 -16.58 11.24 0.18
N GLN A 613 -16.63 11.87 1.35
CA GLN A 613 -16.37 13.31 1.51
C GLN A 613 -14.90 13.65 1.19
N ASP A 614 -13.96 12.80 1.59
CA ASP A 614 -12.53 13.01 1.33
C ASP A 614 -12.13 12.91 -0.17
N VAL A 615 -12.98 12.28 -0.99
CA VAL A 615 -12.75 12.11 -2.44
C VAL A 615 -13.62 13.00 -3.33
N GLU A 616 -14.54 13.75 -2.73
CA GLU A 616 -15.50 14.57 -3.47
C GLU A 616 -14.78 15.64 -4.31
N GLY A 617 -15.02 15.65 -5.62
CA GLY A 617 -14.41 16.60 -6.56
C GLY A 617 -12.92 16.37 -6.87
N GLU A 618 -12.29 15.32 -6.35
CA GLU A 618 -10.87 15.05 -6.53
C GLU A 618 -10.58 14.23 -7.82
N PRO A 619 -9.85 14.77 -8.81
CA PRO A 619 -9.47 14.03 -10.01
C PRO A 619 -8.53 12.87 -9.68
N GLY A 620 -8.90 11.66 -10.10
CA GLY A 620 -8.11 10.46 -9.83
C GLY A 620 -8.21 9.97 -8.39
N ALA A 621 -9.34 10.17 -7.71
CA ALA A 621 -9.48 9.72 -6.32
C ALA A 621 -9.54 8.19 -6.15
N LEU A 622 -9.90 7.42 -7.19
CA LEU A 622 -10.13 5.98 -7.08
C LEU A 622 -8.90 5.18 -6.62
N PRO A 623 -7.68 5.37 -7.18
CA PRO A 623 -6.49 4.67 -6.69
C PRO A 623 -6.17 5.00 -5.22
N LEU A 624 -6.40 6.24 -4.79
CA LEU A 624 -6.18 6.67 -3.40
C LEU A 624 -7.18 6.00 -2.44
N LEU A 625 -8.45 5.99 -2.85
CA LEU A 625 -9.52 5.33 -2.11
C LEU A 625 -9.21 3.84 -1.94
N GLN A 626 -8.81 3.15 -3.02
CA GLN A 626 -8.44 1.74 -2.96
C GLN A 626 -7.22 1.48 -2.07
N ASP A 627 -6.19 2.34 -2.13
CA ASP A 627 -5.02 2.25 -1.24
C ASP A 627 -5.40 2.41 0.24
N THR A 628 -6.32 3.34 0.52
CA THR A 628 -6.81 3.58 1.87
C THR A 628 -7.65 2.40 2.39
N LEU A 629 -8.57 1.88 1.58
CA LEU A 629 -9.36 0.70 1.90
C LEU A 629 -8.50 -0.53 2.13
N ASP A 630 -7.43 -0.67 1.35
CA ASP A 630 -6.45 -1.74 1.49
C ASP A 630 -5.68 -1.64 2.82
N LEU A 631 -5.21 -0.44 3.18
CA LEU A 631 -4.56 -0.20 4.49
C LEU A 631 -5.52 -0.46 5.66
N LEU A 632 -6.77 -0.03 5.54
CA LEU A 632 -7.81 -0.30 6.53
C LEU A 632 -8.05 -1.80 6.69
N TRP A 633 -8.09 -2.54 5.57
CA TRP A 633 -8.25 -3.99 5.60
C TRP A 633 -7.08 -4.68 6.30
N GLN A 634 -5.85 -4.20 6.12
CA GLN A 634 -4.66 -4.72 6.81
C GLN A 634 -4.68 -4.38 8.31
N GLN A 635 -5.18 -3.21 8.69
CA GLN A 635 -5.23 -2.71 10.07
C GLN A 635 -6.59 -2.96 10.77
N ARG A 636 -7.43 -3.81 10.19
CA ARG A 636 -8.78 -4.08 10.69
C ARG A 636 -8.75 -4.75 12.06
N GLU A 637 -9.83 -4.57 12.82
CA GLU A 637 -10.06 -5.29 14.06
C GLU A 637 -11.03 -6.44 13.79
N GLY A 638 -10.51 -7.67 13.73
CA GLY A 638 -11.28 -8.85 13.34
C GLY A 638 -11.89 -8.70 11.93
N ARG A 639 -13.18 -8.36 11.88
CA ARG A 639 -13.96 -8.18 10.64
C ARG A 639 -14.35 -6.72 10.38
N THR A 640 -13.93 -5.79 11.22
CA THR A 640 -14.42 -4.40 11.19
C THR A 640 -13.34 -3.46 10.69
N LEU A 641 -13.65 -2.69 9.66
CA LEU A 641 -12.88 -1.51 9.27
C LEU A 641 -13.30 -0.36 10.16
N THR A 642 -12.38 0.14 10.99
CA THR A 642 -12.71 1.08 12.07
C THR A 642 -12.38 2.52 11.71
N GLN A 643 -13.11 3.45 12.33
CA GLN A 643 -12.83 4.89 12.28
C GLN A 643 -11.43 5.19 12.85
N ALA A 644 -11.06 4.50 13.93
CA ALA A 644 -9.75 4.68 14.57
C ALA A 644 -8.58 4.29 13.64
N ALA A 645 -8.70 3.18 12.91
CA ALA A 645 -7.72 2.81 11.89
C ALA A 645 -7.69 3.85 10.76
N TYR A 646 -8.84 4.39 10.37
CA TYR A 646 -8.93 5.44 9.37
C TYR A 646 -8.26 6.74 9.78
N ASP A 647 -8.41 7.16 11.03
CA ASP A 647 -7.74 8.35 11.57
C ASP A 647 -6.22 8.13 11.69
N LYS A 648 -5.80 6.91 12.07
CA LYS A 648 -4.39 6.53 12.13
C LYS A 648 -3.73 6.50 10.74
N VAL A 649 -4.47 6.02 9.73
CA VAL A 649 -4.11 6.09 8.29
C VAL A 649 -4.32 7.51 7.73
N GLY A 650 -5.06 8.35 8.47
CA GLY A 650 -5.38 9.78 8.33
C GLY A 650 -6.01 10.18 7.02
N GLY A 651 -7.12 9.54 6.72
CA GLY A 651 -7.96 9.88 5.59
C GLY A 651 -7.43 9.37 4.26
N VAL A 652 -8.23 9.57 3.19
CA VAL A 652 -7.85 9.08 1.85
C VAL A 652 -6.57 9.75 1.34
N THR A 653 -6.43 11.05 1.58
CA THR A 653 -5.25 11.81 1.11
C THR A 653 -4.03 11.60 2.02
N GLY A 654 -4.23 11.51 3.34
CA GLY A 654 -3.12 11.41 4.28
C GLY A 654 -2.46 10.02 4.33
N ALA A 655 -3.12 8.97 3.84
CA ALA A 655 -2.52 7.63 3.72
C ALA A 655 -1.25 7.66 2.86
N LEU A 656 -1.38 8.23 1.66
CA LEU A 656 -0.29 8.33 0.69
C LEU A 656 0.81 9.30 1.14
N GLN A 657 0.44 10.42 1.76
CA GLN A 657 1.40 11.37 2.33
C GLN A 657 2.25 10.73 3.42
N ARG A 658 1.64 9.98 4.34
CA ARG A 658 2.38 9.28 5.41
C ARG A 658 3.35 8.26 4.83
N ARG A 659 2.92 7.47 3.84
CA ARG A 659 3.81 6.52 3.14
C ARG A 659 4.99 7.26 2.52
N ALA A 660 4.75 8.34 1.78
CA ALA A 660 5.79 9.15 1.16
C ALA A 660 6.76 9.79 2.18
N ASN A 661 6.22 10.38 3.25
CA ASN A 661 7.01 10.95 4.34
C ASN A 661 7.89 9.89 5.01
N ALA A 662 7.34 8.72 5.34
CA ALA A 662 8.09 7.66 5.99
C ALA A 662 9.30 7.21 5.15
N GLN A 663 9.17 7.14 3.82
CA GLN A 663 10.29 6.81 2.94
C GLN A 663 11.37 7.89 2.94
N VAL A 664 11.00 9.17 2.91
CA VAL A 664 11.96 10.29 2.96
C VAL A 664 12.61 10.44 4.33
N GLU A 665 11.84 10.33 5.41
CA GLU A 665 12.31 10.50 6.79
C GLU A 665 13.31 9.41 7.19
N ALA A 666 13.15 8.21 6.65
CA ALA A 666 14.08 7.11 6.87
C ALA A 666 15.37 7.18 6.01
N LEU A 667 15.57 8.24 5.22
CA LEU A 667 16.83 8.51 4.53
C LEU A 667 17.74 9.40 5.40
N ASP A 668 19.06 9.26 5.21
CA ASP A 668 20.04 10.21 5.72
C ASP A 668 19.97 11.54 4.93
N ASP A 669 20.70 12.56 5.38
CA ASP A 669 20.62 13.89 4.76
C ASP A 669 21.07 13.89 3.29
N ALA A 670 22.06 13.06 2.93
CA ALA A 670 22.48 12.86 1.54
C ALA A 670 21.39 12.20 0.70
N GLY A 671 20.74 11.17 1.24
CA GLY A 671 19.62 10.48 0.61
C GLY A 671 18.40 11.37 0.43
N LYS A 672 18.07 12.23 1.42
CA LYS A 672 16.99 13.22 1.30
C LYS A 672 17.23 14.21 0.15
N GLN A 673 18.46 14.67 -0.03
CA GLN A 673 18.81 15.55 -1.15
C GLN A 673 18.69 14.82 -2.51
N LEU A 674 19.13 13.57 -2.59
CA LEU A 674 18.94 12.75 -3.80
C LEU A 674 17.46 12.49 -4.09
N ALA A 675 16.66 12.17 -3.07
CA ALA A 675 15.22 11.97 -3.20
C ALA A 675 14.50 13.25 -3.67
N ARG A 676 14.85 14.42 -3.10
CA ARG A 676 14.33 15.73 -3.55
C ARG A 676 14.62 15.94 -5.02
N ARG A 677 15.89 15.80 -5.45
CA ARG A 677 16.30 15.97 -6.86
C ARG A 677 15.57 15.01 -7.80
N LEU A 678 15.42 13.75 -7.39
CA LEU A 678 14.65 12.76 -8.14
C LEU A 678 13.19 13.20 -8.30
N LEU A 679 12.50 13.46 -7.19
CA LEU A 679 11.06 13.69 -7.18
C LEU A 679 10.64 14.97 -7.90
N VAL A 680 11.36 16.09 -7.70
CA VAL A 680 11.02 17.37 -8.35
C VAL A 680 11.24 17.34 -9.86
N ARG A 681 12.19 16.53 -10.36
CA ARG A 681 12.43 16.36 -11.81
C ARG A 681 11.33 15.54 -12.50
N LEU A 682 10.59 14.74 -11.74
CA LEU A 682 9.44 13.96 -12.23
C LEU A 682 8.13 14.76 -12.27
N VAL A 683 8.20 16.08 -12.14
CA VAL A 683 7.04 16.98 -12.24
C VAL A 683 7.29 17.99 -13.36
N SER A 684 6.31 18.18 -14.23
CA SER A 684 6.29 19.28 -15.19
C SER A 684 5.72 20.50 -14.48
N THR A 685 6.60 21.45 -14.18
CA THR A 685 6.20 22.73 -13.59
C THR A 685 5.67 23.65 -14.69
N ARG A 686 4.47 24.20 -14.49
CA ARG A 686 3.93 25.31 -15.31
C ARG A 686 3.77 26.56 -14.46
N ASP A 687 3.41 27.69 -15.08
CA ASP A 687 3.25 28.97 -14.36
C ASP A 687 2.20 28.90 -13.23
N ASP A 688 1.20 28.01 -13.35
CA ASP A 688 0.14 27.75 -12.36
C ASP A 688 0.39 26.41 -11.64
N THR A 689 0.59 26.44 -10.32
CA THR A 689 0.84 25.25 -9.48
C THR A 689 -0.34 24.27 -9.48
N ALA A 690 -1.58 24.74 -9.73
CA ALA A 690 -2.74 23.86 -9.83
C ALA A 690 -2.70 22.95 -11.07
N ARG A 691 -1.76 23.20 -11.99
CA ARG A 691 -1.57 22.47 -13.25
C ARG A 691 -0.26 21.72 -13.32
N ASP A 692 0.43 21.55 -12.19
CA ASP A 692 1.64 20.70 -12.16
C ASP A 692 1.23 19.25 -12.41
N THR A 693 1.77 18.67 -13.49
CA THR A 693 1.46 17.30 -13.92
C THR A 693 2.69 16.41 -13.77
N ARG A 694 2.48 15.10 -13.64
CA ARG A 694 3.61 14.15 -13.62
C ARG A 694 4.38 14.21 -14.94
N ARG A 695 5.71 14.14 -14.85
CA ARG A 695 6.64 14.05 -15.97
C ARG A 695 7.34 12.70 -15.93
N ARG A 696 7.34 12.01 -17.06
CA ARG A 696 8.15 10.82 -17.26
C ARG A 696 9.57 11.21 -17.67
N MET A 697 10.58 10.58 -17.06
CA MET A 697 11.99 10.85 -17.36
C MET A 697 12.79 9.55 -17.56
N PRO A 698 13.73 9.51 -18.53
CA PRO A 698 14.66 8.38 -18.66
C PRO A 698 15.53 8.24 -17.40
N LEU A 699 15.72 7.01 -16.92
CA LEU A 699 16.51 6.68 -15.74
C LEU A 699 17.97 7.15 -15.89
N LEU A 700 18.51 7.02 -17.09
CA LEU A 700 19.86 7.50 -17.45
C LEU A 700 20.02 9.01 -17.25
N GLU A 701 18.96 9.81 -17.44
CA GLU A 701 19.01 11.25 -17.18
C GLU A 701 18.89 11.60 -15.69
N LEU A 702 18.32 10.71 -14.88
CA LEU A 702 18.10 10.91 -13.44
C LEU A 702 19.28 10.42 -12.59
N ARG A 703 19.95 9.36 -13.05
CA ARG A 703 21.01 8.68 -12.31
C ARG A 703 22.27 9.56 -12.22
N PRO A 704 22.81 9.79 -11.00
CA PRO A 704 24.12 10.43 -10.85
C PRO A 704 25.23 9.64 -11.55
N ARG A 705 26.18 10.33 -12.19
CA ARG A 705 27.33 9.70 -12.88
C ARG A 705 28.34 9.09 -11.92
N ASP A 706 28.47 9.66 -10.74
CA ASP A 706 29.32 9.12 -9.68
C ASP A 706 28.82 7.73 -9.24
N ALA A 707 29.71 6.74 -9.18
CA ALA A 707 29.33 5.34 -9.00
C ALA A 707 28.71 5.07 -7.62
N GLU A 708 29.25 5.69 -6.56
CA GLU A 708 28.72 5.52 -5.19
C GLU A 708 27.36 6.22 -5.03
N LYS A 709 27.23 7.46 -5.51
CA LYS A 709 25.94 8.17 -5.54
C LYS A 709 24.92 7.47 -6.43
N GLY A 710 25.37 6.85 -7.53
CA GLY A 710 24.55 6.06 -8.43
C GLY A 710 23.98 4.81 -7.74
N ALA A 711 24.80 4.07 -6.99
CA ALA A 711 24.33 2.93 -6.20
C ALA A 711 23.36 3.35 -5.09
N HIS A 712 23.63 4.49 -4.44
CA HIS A 712 22.73 5.06 -3.43
C HIS A 712 21.39 5.50 -4.05
N PHE A 713 21.42 6.13 -5.22
CA PHE A 713 20.25 6.52 -6.00
C PHE A 713 19.38 5.33 -6.39
N GLU A 714 19.96 4.23 -6.89
CA GLU A 714 19.20 3.03 -7.26
C GLU A 714 18.50 2.40 -6.04
N ARG A 715 19.14 2.40 -4.85
CA ARG A 715 18.50 1.95 -3.61
C ARG A 715 17.31 2.83 -3.23
N ILE A 716 17.46 4.15 -3.35
CA ILE A 716 16.37 5.10 -3.10
C ILE A 716 15.23 4.86 -4.09
N LEU A 717 15.53 4.82 -5.40
CA LEU A 717 14.55 4.57 -6.44
C LEU A 717 13.81 3.25 -6.20
N GLY A 718 14.53 2.17 -5.94
CA GLY A 718 13.94 0.86 -5.60
C GLY A 718 12.95 0.99 -4.46
N ARG A 719 13.33 1.66 -3.37
CA ARG A 719 12.45 1.90 -2.22
C ARG A 719 11.16 2.65 -2.58
N PHE A 720 11.26 3.72 -3.38
CA PHE A 720 10.09 4.47 -3.83
C PHE A 720 9.21 3.68 -4.80
N VAL A 721 9.80 2.78 -5.61
CA VAL A 721 9.07 1.88 -6.53
C VAL A 721 8.37 0.77 -5.77
N ASP A 722 9.05 0.15 -4.81
CA ASP A 722 8.51 -0.91 -3.93
C ASP A 722 7.30 -0.40 -3.14
N GLU A 723 7.37 0.85 -2.69
CA GLU A 723 6.30 1.55 -1.97
C GLU A 723 5.25 2.18 -2.90
N ARG A 724 5.39 1.96 -4.21
CA ARG A 724 4.46 2.41 -5.28
C ARG A 724 4.25 3.92 -5.30
N LEU A 725 5.24 4.68 -4.87
CA LEU A 725 5.27 6.14 -4.97
C LEU A 725 5.77 6.57 -6.35
N LEU A 726 6.66 5.77 -6.92
CA LEU A 726 7.18 5.91 -8.28
C LEU A 726 6.86 4.67 -9.10
N VAL A 727 6.70 4.86 -10.41
CA VAL A 727 6.59 3.77 -11.39
C VAL A 727 7.87 3.75 -12.19
N ARG A 728 8.53 2.59 -12.23
CA ARG A 728 9.65 2.30 -13.11
C ARG A 728 9.16 1.41 -14.24
N THR A 729 9.42 1.82 -15.47
CA THR A 729 9.16 1.04 -16.69
C THR A 729 10.51 0.67 -17.29
N ASP A 730 10.79 -0.63 -17.39
CA ASP A 730 12.01 -1.14 -18.01
C ASP A 730 11.75 -1.39 -19.51
N GLU A 731 12.14 -0.44 -20.37
CA GLU A 731 11.98 -0.53 -21.84
C GLU A 731 13.29 -1.01 -22.49
N GLY A 732 13.52 -2.33 -22.55
CA GLY A 732 14.71 -2.87 -23.21
C GLY A 732 16.03 -2.35 -22.62
N GLN A 733 16.75 -1.48 -23.34
CA GLN A 733 18.00 -0.85 -22.88
C GLN A 733 17.81 0.50 -22.15
N MET A 734 16.59 1.06 -22.10
CA MET A 734 16.30 2.34 -21.45
C MET A 734 15.19 2.20 -20.42
N ALA A 735 15.54 2.21 -19.13
CA ALA A 735 14.54 2.32 -18.07
C ALA A 735 14.04 3.78 -17.96
N ALA A 736 12.79 3.98 -17.58
CA ALA A 736 12.20 5.30 -17.32
C ALA A 736 11.46 5.30 -15.97
N VAL A 737 11.30 6.49 -15.37
CA VAL A 737 10.67 6.70 -14.07
C VAL A 737 9.63 7.82 -14.15
N GLU A 738 8.50 7.65 -13.45
CA GLU A 738 7.48 8.68 -13.24
C GLU A 738 6.85 8.60 -11.83
N ILE A 739 6.14 9.65 -11.41
CA ILE A 739 5.34 9.62 -10.18
C ILE A 739 4.10 8.75 -10.41
N ALA A 740 3.83 7.84 -9.46
CA ALA A 740 2.71 6.91 -9.56
C ALA A 740 1.36 7.60 -9.64
N HIS A 741 1.15 8.68 -8.88
CA HIS A 741 -0.11 9.41 -8.83
C HIS A 741 0.07 10.93 -8.66
N GLU A 742 -0.70 11.74 -9.40
CA GLU A 742 -0.64 13.21 -9.32
C GLU A 742 -1.09 13.78 -7.97
N ALA A 743 -1.77 12.98 -7.16
CA ALA A 743 -2.12 13.37 -5.79
C ALA A 743 -0.87 13.60 -4.92
N LEU A 744 0.24 12.91 -5.20
CA LEU A 744 1.53 13.21 -4.57
C LEU A 744 1.97 14.64 -4.91
N ILE A 745 1.79 15.07 -6.15
CA ILE A 745 2.19 16.41 -6.59
C ILE A 745 1.32 17.47 -5.93
N ARG A 746 0.00 17.25 -5.85
CA ARG A 746 -0.96 18.25 -5.36
C ARG A 746 -1.09 18.32 -3.84
N LYS A 747 -0.93 17.19 -3.14
CA LYS A 747 -1.28 17.08 -1.72
C LYS A 747 -0.09 16.72 -0.84
N TRP A 748 1.01 16.18 -1.36
CA TRP A 748 2.16 15.88 -0.51
C TRP A 748 2.93 17.16 -0.19
N GLN A 749 2.66 17.75 0.97
CA GLN A 749 3.16 19.07 1.34
C GLN A 749 4.67 19.20 1.17
N LEU A 750 5.45 18.17 1.54
CA LEU A 750 6.89 18.17 1.38
C LEU A 750 7.33 18.31 -0.09
N LEU A 751 6.67 17.61 -1.02
CA LEU A 751 6.97 17.74 -2.45
C LEU A 751 6.47 19.07 -3.01
N VAL A 752 5.30 19.55 -2.58
CA VAL A 752 4.79 20.87 -2.95
C VAL A 752 5.78 21.97 -2.55
N ASP A 753 6.32 21.90 -1.34
CA ASP A 753 7.30 22.84 -0.83
C ASP A 753 8.61 22.74 -1.61
N TRP A 754 9.10 21.52 -1.88
CA TRP A 754 10.28 21.32 -2.72
C TRP A 754 10.11 21.86 -4.15
N LEU A 755 8.95 21.66 -4.78
CA LEU A 755 8.66 22.21 -6.11
C LEU A 755 8.64 23.73 -6.10
N ARG A 756 8.08 24.34 -5.04
CA ARG A 756 8.06 25.79 -4.86
C ARG A 756 9.47 26.35 -4.71
N GLU A 757 10.30 25.71 -3.89
CA GLU A 757 11.68 26.12 -3.64
C GLU A 757 12.59 25.89 -4.86
N ASP A 758 12.40 24.81 -5.61
CA ASP A 758 13.26 24.44 -6.75
C ASP A 758 12.79 25.01 -8.10
N ARG A 759 11.72 25.82 -8.13
CA ARG A 759 11.08 26.25 -9.38
C ARG A 759 12.01 26.99 -10.33
N GLU A 760 12.80 27.92 -9.81
CA GLU A 760 13.78 28.70 -10.59
C GLU A 760 14.86 27.77 -11.17
N ARG A 761 15.40 26.87 -10.33
CA ARG A 761 16.39 25.87 -10.72
C ARG A 761 15.86 24.93 -11.81
N LEU A 762 14.62 24.46 -11.70
CA LEU A 762 13.97 23.61 -12.70
C LEU A 762 13.78 24.33 -14.04
N ALA A 763 13.37 25.60 -14.01
CA ALA A 763 13.23 26.41 -15.22
C ALA A 763 14.58 26.62 -15.93
N GLU A 764 15.66 26.83 -15.18
CA GLU A 764 17.03 26.94 -15.71
C GLU A 764 17.52 25.63 -16.36
N LEU A 765 17.26 24.49 -15.72
CA LEU A 765 17.61 23.18 -16.28
C LEU A 765 16.84 22.87 -17.57
N GLU A 766 15.55 23.21 -17.64
CA GLU A 766 14.75 23.02 -18.85
C GLU A 766 15.22 23.91 -20.00
N LYS A 767 15.65 25.15 -19.68
CA LYS A 767 16.27 26.07 -20.63
C LYS A 767 17.58 25.52 -21.18
N LEU A 768 18.43 24.95 -20.31
CA LEU A 768 19.69 24.33 -20.70
C LEU A 768 19.45 23.09 -21.59
N LYS A 769 18.46 22.26 -21.25
CA LYS A 769 18.06 21.08 -22.05
C LYS A 769 17.59 21.49 -23.44
N ARG A 770 16.75 22.52 -23.53
CA ARG A 770 16.26 23.07 -24.81
C ARG A 770 17.41 23.53 -25.71
N TRP A 771 18.39 24.24 -25.16
CA TRP A 771 19.58 24.64 -25.92
C TRP A 771 20.39 23.44 -26.43
N GLY A 772 20.55 22.39 -25.62
CA GLY A 772 21.20 21.15 -26.04
C GLY A 772 20.49 20.47 -27.21
N GLN A 773 19.16 20.38 -27.15
CA GLN A 773 18.33 19.81 -28.22
C GLN A 773 18.37 20.66 -29.51
N GLU A 774 18.25 21.98 -29.39
CA GLU A 774 18.39 22.92 -30.51
C GLU A 774 19.76 22.79 -31.17
N TRP A 775 20.81 22.56 -30.39
CA TRP A 775 22.16 22.33 -30.91
C TRP A 775 22.27 21.00 -31.65
N LYS A 776 21.70 19.91 -31.15
CA LYS A 776 21.66 18.62 -31.87
C LYS A 776 20.91 18.73 -33.20
N SER A 777 19.85 19.54 -33.27
CA SER A 777 19.08 19.72 -34.51
C SER A 777 19.70 20.72 -35.49
N SER A 778 20.31 21.81 -35.01
CA SER A 778 20.75 22.94 -35.86
C SER A 778 22.27 23.11 -35.95
N GLY A 779 23.05 22.48 -35.07
CA GLY A 779 24.50 22.68 -34.94
C GLY A 779 24.91 24.04 -34.35
N THR A 780 23.95 24.89 -33.96
CA THR A 780 24.22 26.26 -33.49
C THR A 780 24.83 26.26 -32.09
N LEU A 781 26.03 26.82 -31.94
CA LEU A 781 26.74 26.93 -30.66
C LEU A 781 26.33 28.18 -29.87
N LEU A 782 26.49 28.15 -28.54
CA LEU A 782 26.13 29.27 -27.67
C LEU A 782 27.10 30.46 -27.82
N GLU A 783 26.53 31.66 -27.98
CA GLU A 783 27.27 32.92 -27.95
C GLU A 783 27.74 33.29 -26.53
N SER A 784 28.69 34.22 -26.42
CA SER A 784 29.36 34.57 -25.15
C SER A 784 28.42 34.85 -23.97
N GLY A 785 27.33 35.59 -24.17
CA GLY A 785 26.35 35.90 -23.12
C GLY A 785 25.53 34.67 -22.68
N ARG A 786 25.05 33.87 -23.64
CA ARG A 786 24.29 32.64 -23.34
C ARG A 786 25.18 31.55 -22.74
N LEU A 787 26.45 31.47 -23.18
CA LEU A 787 27.42 30.53 -22.62
C LEU A 787 27.74 30.85 -21.16
N ALA A 788 27.88 32.13 -20.78
CA ALA A 788 28.13 32.51 -19.40
C ALA A 788 26.99 32.05 -18.47
N ILE A 789 25.74 32.23 -18.90
CA ILE A 789 24.55 31.77 -18.17
C ILE A 789 24.53 30.23 -18.09
N ALA A 790 24.74 29.54 -19.21
CA ALA A 790 24.77 28.08 -19.24
C ALA A 790 25.86 27.48 -18.33
N GLN A 791 27.03 28.14 -18.23
CA GLN A 791 28.13 27.75 -17.35
C GLN A 791 27.87 28.05 -15.86
N ASP A 792 27.07 29.07 -15.56
CA ASP A 792 26.64 29.34 -14.20
C ASP A 792 25.65 28.26 -13.73
N ILE A 793 24.68 27.91 -14.59
CA ILE A 793 23.73 26.82 -14.34
C ILE A 793 24.47 25.48 -14.15
N GLU A 794 25.42 25.14 -15.03
CA GLU A 794 26.23 23.91 -14.91
C GLU A 794 27.06 23.90 -13.62
N ARG A 795 27.62 25.04 -13.18
CA ARG A 795 28.39 25.13 -11.93
C ARG A 795 27.53 24.92 -10.68
N ARG A 796 26.30 25.45 -10.69
CA ARG A 796 25.35 25.27 -9.58
C ARG A 796 24.77 23.85 -9.55
N CYS A 797 24.64 23.21 -10.72
CA CYS A 797 24.02 21.89 -10.88
C CYS A 797 24.85 20.92 -11.75
N PRO A 798 26.08 20.54 -11.35
CA PRO A 798 27.03 19.82 -12.20
C PRO A 798 26.56 18.43 -12.64
N ASP A 799 25.85 17.73 -11.75
CA ASP A 799 25.35 16.38 -12.00
C ASP A 799 24.03 16.34 -12.79
N GLU A 800 23.38 17.49 -13.00
CA GLU A 800 22.02 17.57 -13.57
C GLU A 800 21.97 18.16 -14.99
N ALA A 801 23.07 18.70 -15.49
CA ALA A 801 23.19 19.10 -16.89
C ALA A 801 23.12 17.84 -17.78
N GLY A 802 22.14 17.75 -18.69
CA GLY A 802 22.01 16.63 -19.62
C GLY A 802 23.23 16.47 -20.52
N ASP A 803 23.41 15.30 -21.12
CA ASP A 803 24.60 14.97 -21.94
C ASP A 803 24.74 15.92 -23.14
N ASP A 804 23.64 16.17 -23.86
CA ASP A 804 23.60 17.13 -24.98
C ASP A 804 23.97 18.56 -24.55
N ALA A 805 23.53 18.98 -23.37
CA ALA A 805 23.84 20.30 -22.84
C ALA A 805 25.31 20.43 -22.47
N ARG A 806 25.92 19.39 -21.88
CA ARG A 806 27.36 19.38 -21.57
C ARG A 806 28.21 19.36 -22.84
N GLU A 807 27.83 18.57 -23.84
CA GLU A 807 28.52 18.50 -25.13
C GLU A 807 28.44 19.87 -25.85
N LEU A 808 27.25 20.51 -25.86
CA LEU A 808 27.07 21.88 -26.33
C LEU A 808 27.99 22.87 -25.60
N LEU A 809 28.06 22.79 -24.26
CA LEU A 809 28.92 23.64 -23.44
C LEU A 809 30.40 23.43 -23.76
N GLU A 810 30.84 22.19 -23.95
CA GLU A 810 32.22 21.85 -24.30
C GLU A 810 32.60 22.38 -25.69
N HIS A 811 31.76 22.14 -26.70
CA HIS A 811 31.97 22.65 -28.05
C HIS A 811 31.94 24.20 -28.09
N SER A 812 31.03 24.82 -27.34
CA SER A 812 30.95 26.28 -27.22
C SER A 812 32.18 26.87 -26.53
N ARG A 813 32.71 26.20 -25.48
CA ARG A 813 33.96 26.57 -24.80
C ARG A 813 35.16 26.51 -25.75
N LYS A 814 35.32 25.40 -26.49
CA LYS A 814 36.42 25.21 -27.45
C LYS A 814 36.39 26.28 -28.56
N LYS A 815 35.21 26.65 -29.06
CA LYS A 815 35.06 27.73 -30.05
C LYS A 815 35.49 29.08 -29.48
N LEU A 816 35.00 29.46 -28.30
CA LEU A 816 35.35 30.74 -27.68
C LEU A 816 36.83 30.83 -27.28
N GLN A 817 37.45 29.72 -26.86
CA GLN A 817 38.90 29.64 -26.65
C GLN A 817 39.67 29.86 -27.95
N LYS A 818 39.29 29.21 -29.05
CA LYS A 818 39.90 29.42 -30.37
C LYS A 818 39.74 30.86 -30.87
N GLU A 819 38.58 31.48 -30.69
CA GLU A 819 38.35 32.88 -31.06
C GLU A 819 39.12 33.88 -30.19
N ARG A 820 39.34 33.56 -28.91
CA ARG A 820 40.21 34.37 -28.03
C ARG A 820 41.67 34.23 -28.44
N LEU A 821 42.12 33.01 -28.71
CA LEU A 821 43.47 32.72 -29.21
C LEU A 821 43.70 33.38 -30.57
N SER A 822 42.77 33.30 -31.53
CA SER A 822 42.93 33.96 -32.84
C SER A 822 42.95 35.48 -32.73
N ARG A 823 42.15 36.07 -31.84
CA ARG A 823 42.21 37.50 -31.52
C ARG A 823 43.50 37.89 -30.80
N TRP A 824 44.03 37.02 -29.94
CA TRP A 824 45.30 37.21 -29.26
C TRP A 824 46.48 37.12 -30.24
N PHE A 825 46.54 36.10 -31.11
CA PHE A 825 47.53 35.99 -32.18
C PHE A 825 47.41 37.13 -33.19
N GLY A 826 46.19 37.57 -33.54
CA GLY A 826 45.97 38.74 -34.39
C GLY A 826 46.47 40.04 -33.76
N ARG A 827 46.23 40.26 -32.45
CA ARG A 827 46.75 41.42 -31.71
C ARG A 827 48.25 41.36 -31.45
N ALA A 828 48.80 40.18 -31.21
CA ALA A 828 50.24 39.95 -31.08
C ALA A 828 50.96 40.20 -32.41
N GLY A 829 50.40 39.76 -33.54
CA GLY A 829 50.91 40.09 -34.87
C GLY A 829 50.92 41.59 -35.17
N ILE A 830 49.86 42.32 -34.78
CA ILE A 830 49.80 43.78 -34.90
C ILE A 830 50.85 44.47 -34.01
N MET A 831 51.07 43.99 -32.78
CA MET A 831 52.12 44.53 -31.90
C MET A 831 53.54 44.24 -32.40
N VAL A 832 53.78 43.11 -33.06
CA VAL A 832 55.08 42.80 -33.67
C VAL A 832 55.35 43.69 -34.89
N VAL A 833 54.33 43.98 -35.72
CA VAL A 833 54.46 44.91 -36.86
C VAL A 833 54.64 46.36 -36.37
N ALA A 834 53.92 46.78 -35.33
CA ALA A 834 54.10 48.10 -34.73
C ALA A 834 55.46 48.25 -34.01
N GLY A 835 55.95 47.18 -33.37
CA GLY A 835 57.29 47.12 -32.78
C GLY A 835 58.41 47.13 -33.83
N GLY A 836 58.19 46.48 -34.98
CA GLY A 836 59.12 46.50 -36.12
C GLY A 836 59.23 47.88 -36.78
N LEU A 837 58.14 48.66 -36.82
CA LEU A 837 58.14 50.04 -37.31
C LEU A 837 58.84 51.01 -36.33
N LEU A 838 58.80 50.75 -35.03
CA LEU A 838 59.56 51.51 -34.02
C LEU A 838 61.05 51.13 -34.00
N ALA A 839 61.41 49.90 -34.38
CA ALA A 839 62.81 49.45 -34.46
C ALA A 839 63.60 50.10 -35.62
N LEU A 840 62.94 50.60 -36.67
CA LEU A 840 63.59 51.35 -37.74
C LEU A 840 63.94 52.80 -37.36
N GLY A 841 63.39 53.32 -36.25
CA GLY A 841 63.71 54.66 -35.72
C GLY A 841 64.83 54.69 -34.68
N PHE A 842 65.30 53.53 -34.21
CA PHE A 842 66.20 53.42 -33.05
C PHE A 842 67.60 52.88 -33.42
N SER A 843 68.11 53.22 -34.62
CA SER A 843 69.47 52.85 -35.07
C SER A 843 70.53 53.94 -34.84
N ALA A 844 70.19 55.06 -34.20
CA ALA A 844 71.09 56.21 -34.09
C ALA A 844 71.58 56.57 -32.68
N LEU A 845 71.19 55.85 -31.62
CA LEU A 845 71.67 56.22 -30.29
C LEU A 845 71.89 55.02 -29.38
N VAL A 846 73.12 54.97 -28.85
CA VAL A 846 73.61 54.14 -27.75
C VAL A 846 74.19 52.77 -28.15
N SER A 847 75.14 52.83 -29.08
CA SER A 847 76.43 52.16 -28.87
C SER A 847 77.11 52.75 -27.63
N LYS A 848 76.86 52.19 -26.45
CA LYS A 848 77.73 52.23 -25.26
C LYS A 848 77.06 51.42 -24.16
N LEU A 849 77.29 50.11 -24.19
CA LEU A 849 77.84 49.29 -23.11
C LEU A 849 77.43 47.82 -23.32
N VAL A 850 78.08 47.21 -24.30
CA VAL A 850 78.21 45.75 -24.41
C VAL A 850 79.29 45.32 -23.40
N ILE A 851 79.24 44.03 -23.03
CA ILE A 851 80.27 43.21 -22.35
C ILE A 851 80.06 43.20 -20.82
N SER A 852 79.57 42.12 -20.19
CA SER A 852 80.11 40.76 -20.29
C SER A 852 79.08 39.65 -19.95
N THR A 853 78.89 38.73 -20.92
CA THR A 853 78.76 37.24 -20.81
C THR A 853 77.61 36.62 -19.98
N ALA A 854 76.62 35.95 -20.59
CA ALA A 854 76.64 34.61 -21.24
C ALA A 854 76.68 33.45 -20.21
N PHE A 855 75.95 32.35 -20.29
CA PHE A 855 74.99 31.78 -21.23
C PHE A 855 74.27 30.65 -20.46
N GLY A 856 72.97 30.48 -20.65
CA GLY A 856 72.20 29.37 -20.07
C GLY A 856 70.75 29.40 -20.49
N LEU A 857 70.47 29.01 -21.74
CA LEU A 857 69.13 28.68 -22.27
C LEU A 857 68.44 27.66 -21.34
N ALA A 858 67.11 27.62 -21.11
CA ALA A 858 66.02 27.64 -22.08
C ALA A 858 64.62 27.83 -21.40
N PHE A 859 63.62 28.08 -22.26
CA PHE A 859 62.16 27.88 -22.10
C PHE A 859 61.24 29.04 -21.63
N GLU A 860 60.84 29.83 -22.62
CA GLU A 860 59.48 30.30 -22.97
C GLU A 860 58.31 30.32 -21.96
N ASN A 861 57.74 31.53 -21.86
CA ASN A 861 56.32 31.90 -21.86
C ASN A 861 55.34 31.33 -20.82
N SER A 862 54.80 32.23 -19.99
CA SER A 862 53.37 32.29 -19.62
C SER A 862 53.02 33.66 -19.02
N THR A 863 52.52 34.59 -19.84
CA THR A 863 51.86 35.83 -19.35
C THR A 863 50.34 35.64 -19.30
N ASN A 864 49.84 35.66 -18.07
CA ASN A 864 48.51 36.03 -17.57
C ASN A 864 47.77 34.93 -16.81
N LEU A 865 47.87 34.99 -15.48
CA LEU A 865 46.71 34.93 -14.59
C LEU A 865 47.06 35.63 -13.28
N PHE A 866 46.31 36.69 -12.94
CA PHE A 866 46.37 37.40 -11.68
C PHE A 866 45.94 36.46 -10.55
N ASP A 867 46.87 36.09 -9.67
CA ASP A 867 46.59 35.34 -8.44
C ASP A 867 46.43 36.32 -7.27
N GLN A 868 45.26 36.27 -6.63
CA GLN A 868 44.82 37.09 -5.51
C GLN A 868 45.71 36.90 -4.25
N LYS A 869 46.50 35.82 -4.19
CA LYS A 869 47.47 35.59 -3.11
C LYS A 869 48.64 36.58 -3.08
N HIS A 870 49.10 37.08 -4.22
CA HIS A 870 50.27 37.98 -4.27
C HIS A 870 49.92 39.43 -3.88
N VAL A 871 48.67 39.86 -4.09
CA VAL A 871 48.18 41.18 -3.65
C VAL A 871 48.06 41.22 -2.13
N ASN A 872 47.54 40.15 -1.50
CA ASN A 872 47.45 40.06 -0.05
C ASN A 872 48.84 39.98 0.61
N ALA A 873 49.80 39.28 0.00
CA ALA A 873 51.18 39.22 0.49
C ALA A 873 51.88 40.59 0.39
N ALA A 874 51.70 41.33 -0.72
CA ALA A 874 52.22 42.68 -0.88
C ALA A 874 51.57 43.69 0.10
N PHE A 875 50.28 43.54 0.39
CA PHE A 875 49.56 44.40 1.34
C PHE A 875 49.98 44.15 2.80
N GLU A 876 50.19 42.88 3.18
CA GLU A 876 50.76 42.48 4.47
C GLU A 876 52.19 43.02 4.68
N GLN A 877 52.98 43.09 3.60
CA GLN A 877 54.36 43.58 3.65
C GLN A 877 54.43 45.12 3.74
N VAL A 878 53.48 45.85 3.14
CA VAL A 878 53.30 47.31 3.34
C VAL A 878 52.76 47.62 4.75
N ARG A 879 51.84 46.79 5.26
CA ARG A 879 51.29 46.86 6.63
C ARG A 879 52.38 46.74 7.70
N ALA A 880 53.36 45.86 7.50
CA ALA A 880 54.45 45.63 8.46
C ALA A 880 55.47 46.78 8.52
N ASN A 881 55.67 47.51 7.41
CA ASN A 881 56.77 48.47 7.29
C ASN A 881 56.36 49.94 7.46
N ASN A 882 55.10 50.32 7.20
CA ASN A 882 54.63 51.69 7.45
C ASN A 882 53.10 51.78 7.65
N PRO A 883 52.59 51.71 8.89
CA PRO A 883 51.15 51.65 9.17
C PRO A 883 50.39 52.91 8.74
N GLN A 884 51.05 54.07 8.62
CA GLN A 884 50.41 55.29 8.11
C GLN A 884 50.19 55.24 6.59
N ALA A 885 51.09 54.60 5.82
CA ALA A 885 50.92 54.45 4.37
C ALA A 885 49.75 53.52 4.01
N ALA A 886 49.50 52.48 4.81
CA ALA A 886 48.35 51.58 4.63
C ALA A 886 47.01 52.29 4.83
N SER A 887 46.95 53.26 5.75
CA SER A 887 45.74 54.06 6.01
C SER A 887 45.40 55.04 4.87
N ILE A 888 46.41 55.57 4.18
CA ILE A 888 46.24 56.46 3.02
C ILE A 888 45.79 55.68 1.78
N LEU A 889 46.34 54.46 1.58
CA LEU A 889 45.96 53.55 0.49
C LEU A 889 44.50 53.08 0.58
N LEU A 890 43.97 52.89 1.80
CA LEU A 890 42.54 52.58 2.02
C LEU A 890 41.62 53.78 1.75
N ARG A 891 42.12 55.01 1.91
CA ARG A 891 41.37 56.25 1.70
C ARG A 891 41.27 56.64 0.21
N GLU A 892 42.36 56.48 -0.55
CA GLU A 892 42.41 56.78 -2.00
C GLU A 892 41.69 55.71 -2.85
N LEU A 893 41.60 54.46 -2.39
CA LEU A 893 40.89 53.38 -3.10
C LEU A 893 39.36 53.37 -2.87
N GLY A 894 38.80 54.33 -2.14
CA GLY A 894 37.35 54.55 -2.05
C GLY A 894 36.53 53.39 -1.47
N PHE A 895 37.07 52.65 -0.49
CA PHE A 895 36.29 51.64 0.22
C PHE A 895 35.35 52.28 1.24
N ASN A 896 34.09 52.51 0.82
CA ASN A 896 32.97 52.73 1.73
C ASN A 896 32.83 51.55 2.71
N LEU A 897 32.26 51.82 3.89
CA LEU A 897 31.95 50.88 5.00
C LEU A 897 31.88 49.41 4.53
N PRO A 898 32.57 48.46 5.21
CA PRO A 898 32.48 47.05 4.86
C PRO A 898 31.01 46.64 4.68
N TRP A 899 30.65 46.20 3.47
CA TRP A 899 29.26 45.95 3.06
C TRP A 899 28.49 45.03 4.03
N ARG A 900 29.21 44.20 4.79
CA ARG A 900 28.67 43.34 5.85
C ARG A 900 28.10 44.09 7.06
N ILE A 901 28.73 45.17 7.51
CA ILE A 901 28.27 45.95 8.67
C ILE A 901 27.02 46.77 8.31
N ARG A 902 27.01 47.32 7.09
CA ARG A 902 25.84 48.04 6.55
C ARG A 902 24.63 47.10 6.39
N GLY A 903 24.85 45.90 5.85
CA GLY A 903 23.79 44.88 5.72
C GLY A 903 23.23 44.36 7.04
N TRP A 904 24.01 44.41 8.14
CA TRP A 904 23.51 44.03 9.47
C TRP A 904 22.66 45.14 10.12
N LEU A 905 23.04 46.41 9.95
CA LEU A 905 22.31 47.55 10.50
C LEU A 905 21.01 47.87 9.71
N GLU A 906 21.00 47.63 8.40
CA GLU A 906 19.80 47.76 7.55
C GLU A 906 18.79 46.61 7.74
N ALA A 907 19.18 45.51 8.39
CA ALA A 907 18.29 44.38 8.73
C ALA A 907 17.51 44.57 10.03
N LEU A 908 17.74 45.65 10.79
CA LEU A 908 16.97 45.99 11.97
C LEU A 908 15.69 46.75 11.55
N PRO A 909 14.48 46.37 12.01
CA PRO A 909 13.23 46.91 11.49
C PRO A 909 12.97 48.41 11.76
N ILE A 910 13.87 49.10 12.49
CA ILE A 910 13.62 50.43 13.07
C ILE A 910 14.73 51.47 12.80
N CYS A 911 15.72 51.17 11.94
CA CYS A 911 16.87 52.06 11.72
C CYS A 911 17.01 52.53 10.27
N THR A 912 17.31 53.82 10.07
CA THR A 912 17.84 54.37 8.80
C THR A 912 19.28 54.84 9.03
N VAL A 913 20.23 54.34 8.23
CA VAL A 913 21.67 54.62 8.39
C VAL A 913 22.08 55.80 7.49
N LYS A 914 22.60 56.89 8.06
CA LYS A 914 23.28 57.97 7.32
C LYS A 914 24.79 57.78 7.42
N SER A 915 25.49 57.66 6.28
CA SER A 915 26.93 57.88 6.16
C SER A 915 27.13 59.29 5.60
N GLY A 916 27.84 60.18 6.30
CA GLY A 916 28.13 61.54 5.80
C GLY A 916 28.96 61.54 4.51
N GLU A 917 29.15 62.64 3.78
CA GLU A 917 28.40 63.91 3.62
C GLU A 917 28.00 63.96 2.12
N ASP A 918 26.88 64.62 1.79
CA ASP A 918 26.28 64.76 0.44
C ASP A 918 25.51 63.56 -0.14
N GLY A 919 24.23 63.44 0.26
CA GLY A 919 23.20 62.64 -0.42
C GLY A 919 21.79 62.99 0.09
N PRO A 920 20.74 63.01 -0.76
CA PRO A 920 19.44 63.62 -0.45
C PRO A 920 18.62 62.81 0.56
N GLU A 921 17.68 63.48 1.23
CA GLU A 921 16.84 62.98 2.34
C GLU A 921 16.21 61.58 2.13
N PRO A 922 16.13 60.74 3.20
CA PRO A 922 15.49 59.44 3.11
C PRO A 922 13.96 59.54 3.17
N ARG A 923 13.29 58.68 2.38
CA ARG A 923 11.82 58.48 2.44
C ARG A 923 11.41 57.95 3.82
N GLN A 924 10.56 58.71 4.54
CA GLN A 924 9.91 58.26 5.78
C GLN A 924 9.04 57.02 5.51
N LYS A 925 9.20 55.98 6.34
CA LYS A 925 8.19 54.93 6.52
C LYS A 925 7.30 55.32 7.70
N PRO A 926 5.98 55.08 7.64
CA PRO A 926 5.08 55.43 8.72
C PRO A 926 5.29 54.47 9.89
N HIS A 927 5.39 55.02 11.11
CA HIS A 927 5.56 54.37 12.42
C HIS A 927 7.01 54.31 12.98
N GLY A 928 7.41 55.36 13.73
CA GLY A 928 8.44 55.32 14.78
C GLY A 928 9.56 56.39 14.70
N ASP A 929 9.64 57.29 15.70
CA ASP A 929 10.57 58.44 15.82
C ASP A 929 12.03 58.08 16.22
N TRP A 930 12.57 56.92 15.81
CA TRP A 930 13.91 56.48 16.22
C TRP A 930 14.94 56.65 15.11
N HIS A 931 15.93 57.52 15.32
CA HIS A 931 17.04 57.74 14.39
C HIS A 931 18.34 57.15 14.95
N CYS A 932 19.06 56.40 14.11
CA CYS A 932 20.35 55.78 14.43
C CYS A 932 21.45 56.45 13.61
N ASN A 933 22.43 57.06 14.28
CA ASN A 933 23.54 57.76 13.66
C ASN A 933 24.84 56.97 13.89
N VAL A 934 25.59 56.70 12.82
CA VAL A 934 26.82 55.89 12.88
C VAL A 934 27.98 56.70 12.34
N SER A 935 29.02 56.91 13.16
CA SER A 935 30.22 57.66 12.77
C SER A 935 31.49 56.85 13.03
N ILE A 936 32.48 56.99 12.13
CA ILE A 936 33.82 56.42 12.32
C ILE A 936 34.69 57.51 12.95
N GLN A 937 35.23 57.22 14.13
CA GLN A 937 36.08 58.12 14.91
C GLN A 937 37.53 58.04 14.39
N GLU A 938 38.30 59.13 14.53
CA GLU A 938 39.69 59.25 14.02
C GLU A 938 40.66 58.17 14.56
N ASN A 939 40.32 57.54 15.69
CA ASN A 939 41.06 56.45 16.31
C ASN A 939 40.66 55.04 15.80
N GLY A 940 39.96 54.94 14.68
CA GLY A 940 39.58 53.66 14.07
C GLY A 940 38.50 52.89 14.84
N HIS A 941 37.62 53.59 15.56
CA HIS A 941 36.46 53.01 16.24
C HIS A 941 35.14 53.46 15.58
N VAL A 942 34.12 52.62 15.61
CA VAL A 942 32.75 52.94 15.17
C VAL A 942 31.93 53.34 16.39
N ARG A 943 31.27 54.51 16.33
CA ARG A 943 30.34 55.00 17.33
C ARG A 943 28.92 54.97 16.78
N VAL A 944 28.00 54.36 17.52
CA VAL A 944 26.57 54.22 17.16
C VAL A 944 25.73 54.95 18.21
N GLU A 945 24.89 55.88 17.76
CA GLU A 945 24.01 56.71 18.59
C GLU A 945 22.54 56.57 18.16
N LEU A 946 21.70 56.07 19.07
CA LEU A 946 20.24 56.05 18.92
C LEU A 946 19.66 57.10 19.87
N ASN A 947 18.81 58.00 19.35
CA ASN A 947 18.22 59.07 20.16
C ASN A 947 17.54 58.51 21.43
N GLY A 948 17.95 58.99 22.61
CA GLY A 948 17.41 58.56 23.91
C GLY A 948 18.08 57.35 24.57
N LEU A 949 19.18 56.83 24.01
CA LEU A 949 20.05 55.80 24.60
C LEU A 949 21.50 56.28 24.71
N LYS A 950 22.29 55.68 25.61
CA LYS A 950 23.73 56.01 25.73
C LYS A 950 24.50 55.57 24.47
N PRO A 951 25.41 56.40 23.92
CA PRO A 951 26.26 56.05 22.78
C PRO A 951 27.15 54.82 23.06
N CYS A 952 27.26 53.93 22.08
CA CYS A 952 28.17 52.77 22.14
C CYS A 952 29.31 52.91 21.12
N THR A 953 30.54 52.64 21.53
CA THR A 953 31.74 52.76 20.68
C THR A 953 32.55 51.46 20.70
N PHE A 954 32.98 50.97 19.54
CA PHE A 954 33.76 49.72 19.42
C PHE A 954 34.85 49.82 18.33
N PRO A 955 36.00 49.12 18.48
CA PRO A 955 37.11 49.19 17.52
C PRO A 955 36.74 48.53 16.19
N LEU A 956 37.12 49.16 15.06
CA LEU A 956 36.81 48.70 13.70
C LEU A 956 37.60 47.44 13.29
N TYR A 957 38.55 47.01 14.13
CA TYR A 957 39.42 45.86 13.91
C TYR A 957 39.54 44.99 15.17
N ALA A 958 38.43 44.40 15.61
CA ALA A 958 38.46 43.28 16.56
C ALA A 958 38.52 41.95 15.78
N LYS A 959 39.29 40.97 16.26
CA LYS A 959 39.55 39.69 15.57
C LYS A 959 38.33 38.77 15.47
N ASP A 960 37.27 39.03 16.24
CA ASP A 960 36.04 38.24 16.28
C ASP A 960 34.88 38.99 15.59
N ASP A 961 34.82 38.83 14.27
CA ASP A 961 33.70 39.24 13.39
C ASP A 961 32.46 38.34 13.63
N SER A 962 31.82 38.41 14.81
CA SER A 962 30.54 37.72 15.04
C SER A 962 29.38 38.70 15.27
N ARG A 963 28.34 38.53 14.45
CA ARG A 963 27.02 39.18 14.55
C ARG A 963 26.44 39.13 15.97
N ASP A 964 26.78 38.10 16.72
CA ASP A 964 26.26 37.80 18.05
C ASP A 964 26.79 38.76 19.14
N ALA A 965 28.02 39.27 19.01
CA ALA A 965 28.58 40.21 19.99
C ALA A 965 27.93 41.61 19.91
N CYS A 966 27.64 42.07 18.69
CA CYS A 966 26.99 43.37 18.45
C CYS A 966 25.49 43.33 18.80
N MET A 967 24.81 42.24 18.43
CA MET A 967 23.40 42.03 18.77
C MET A 967 23.19 41.75 20.27
N GLY A 968 24.13 41.05 20.91
CA GLY A 968 24.06 40.72 22.34
C GLY A 968 24.13 41.93 23.28
N LEU A 969 24.66 43.08 22.83
CA LEU A 969 24.73 44.31 23.62
C LEU A 969 23.59 45.29 23.34
N ILE A 970 23.11 45.36 22.09
CA ILE A 970 22.11 46.36 21.66
C ILE A 970 20.68 45.86 21.87
N TYR A 971 20.42 44.57 21.61
CA TYR A 971 19.07 44.01 21.59
C TYR A 971 18.41 43.89 22.98
N PRO A 972 19.12 43.51 24.07
CA PRO A 972 18.52 43.40 25.39
C PRO A 972 18.04 44.74 25.98
N GLU A 973 18.85 45.80 25.84
CA GLU A 973 18.48 47.15 26.31
C GLU A 973 17.32 47.75 25.49
N LEU A 974 17.27 47.48 24.19
CA LEU A 974 16.17 47.88 23.31
C LEU A 974 14.85 47.19 23.71
N MET A 975 14.89 45.88 23.93
CA MET A 975 13.71 45.08 24.32
C MET A 975 13.23 45.43 25.73
N LYS A 976 14.15 45.72 26.67
CA LYS A 976 13.83 46.10 28.05
C LYS A 976 13.07 47.43 28.10
N LYS A 977 13.42 48.40 27.25
CA LYS A 977 12.77 49.72 27.17
C LYS A 977 11.43 49.67 26.40
N LEU A 978 11.37 48.91 25.31
CA LEU A 978 10.13 48.70 24.53
C LEU A 978 9.00 48.06 25.35
N TRP A 979 9.34 47.13 26.25
CA TRP A 979 8.35 46.39 27.04
C TRP A 979 8.00 47.03 28.39
N THR A 980 8.81 47.98 28.87
CA THR A 980 8.46 48.79 30.05
C THR A 980 7.50 49.94 29.69
N GLU A 981 7.53 50.44 28.46
CA GLU A 981 6.69 51.56 28.02
C GLU A 981 5.35 51.13 27.37
N ASN A 982 5.17 49.85 26.97
CA ASN A 982 3.93 49.36 26.37
C ASN A 982 3.56 47.93 26.84
N PRO A 983 2.66 47.76 27.84
CA PRO A 983 2.54 46.48 28.56
C PRO A 983 1.74 45.37 27.87
N CYS A 984 1.09 45.58 26.71
CA CYS A 984 0.51 44.47 25.93
C CYS A 984 0.07 44.96 24.54
N PRO A 985 0.91 44.84 23.49
CA PRO A 985 0.50 45.24 22.14
C PRO A 985 -0.54 44.26 21.58
N THR A 986 -1.44 44.79 20.77
CA THR A 986 -2.42 44.00 20.01
C THR A 986 -1.71 43.09 18.99
N PRO A 987 -2.40 42.05 18.47
CA PRO A 987 -1.83 41.14 17.47
C PRO A 987 -1.30 41.83 16.20
N GLU A 988 -1.90 42.96 15.82
CA GLU A 988 -1.51 43.76 14.66
C GLU A 988 -0.26 44.63 14.93
N GLU A 989 -0.14 45.21 16.12
CA GLU A 989 1.07 45.93 16.55
C GLU A 989 2.28 44.98 16.67
N SER A 990 2.04 43.75 17.12
CA SER A 990 3.07 42.71 17.26
C SER A 990 3.66 42.30 15.90
N LYS A 991 2.87 42.30 14.82
CA LYS A 991 3.36 42.01 13.46
C LYS A 991 4.35 43.07 12.97
N GLY A 992 4.16 44.33 13.36
CA GLY A 992 5.07 45.45 13.06
C GLY A 992 6.42 45.34 13.79
N TYR A 993 6.42 44.98 15.08
CA TYR A 993 7.64 44.85 15.87
C TYR A 993 8.57 43.72 15.43
N PHE A 994 7.99 42.61 14.93
CA PHE A 994 8.75 41.43 14.48
C PHE A 994 8.91 41.34 12.96
N GLY A 995 8.44 42.35 12.21
CA GLY A 995 8.61 42.43 10.75
C GLY A 995 7.98 41.27 10.00
N MET A 996 6.76 40.87 10.36
CA MET A 996 6.05 39.78 9.68
C MET A 996 5.08 40.32 8.61
N ALA A 997 5.08 39.70 7.42
CA ALA A 997 4.16 40.04 6.33
C ALA A 997 2.75 39.45 6.56
N GLU A 998 1.71 40.10 6.03
CA GLU A 998 0.31 39.65 6.14
C GLU A 998 0.12 38.22 5.59
N GLY A 999 -0.39 37.31 6.44
CA GLY A 999 -0.77 35.94 6.05
C GLY A 999 -0.11 34.78 6.81
N GLN A 1000 0.74 35.04 7.82
CA GLN A 1000 1.27 33.99 8.71
C GLN A 1000 0.48 33.89 10.02
N ASP A 1001 -0.26 32.80 10.22
CA ASP A 1001 -0.99 32.51 11.46
C ASP A 1001 -0.24 31.49 12.33
N VAL A 1002 0.74 31.98 13.10
CA VAL A 1002 1.05 31.43 14.44
C VAL A 1002 1.47 32.59 15.32
N LEU A 1003 0.48 33.34 15.84
CA LEU A 1003 0.70 34.31 16.90
C LEU A 1003 0.72 33.58 18.25
N PRO A 1004 1.58 33.95 19.21
CA PRO A 1004 1.54 33.38 20.55
C PRO A 1004 0.17 33.66 21.19
N THR A 1005 -0.41 32.66 21.84
CA THR A 1005 -1.70 32.80 22.52
C THR A 1005 -1.59 33.77 23.68
N GLN A 1006 -2.70 34.41 24.06
CA GLN A 1006 -2.73 35.36 25.20
C GLN A 1006 -2.24 34.73 26.51
N ALA A 1007 -2.31 33.40 26.63
CA ALA A 1007 -1.76 32.62 27.74
C ALA A 1007 -0.22 32.55 27.70
N GLU A 1008 0.39 32.35 26.53
CA GLU A 1008 1.86 32.32 26.34
C GLU A 1008 2.50 33.70 26.56
N CYS A 1009 1.80 34.78 26.20
CA CYS A 1009 2.22 36.15 26.53
C CYS A 1009 2.16 36.43 28.05
N LYS A 1010 1.16 35.87 28.77
CA LYS A 1010 1.03 36.00 30.22
C LYS A 1010 2.10 35.22 30.98
N ASP A 1011 2.45 34.00 30.55
CA ASP A 1011 3.53 33.21 31.15
C ASP A 1011 4.90 33.90 30.99
N MET A 1012 5.14 34.52 29.83
CA MET A 1012 6.37 35.25 29.56
C MET A 1012 6.45 36.57 30.35
N GLN A 1013 5.33 37.27 30.56
CA GLN A 1013 5.24 38.42 31.47
C GLN A 1013 5.40 38.05 32.95
N GLY A 1014 4.88 36.88 33.37
CA GLY A 1014 5.09 36.32 34.70
C GLY A 1014 6.58 36.07 34.99
N CYS A 1015 7.33 35.59 33.98
CA CYS A 1015 8.77 35.34 34.13
C CYS A 1015 9.61 36.63 34.15
N LEU A 1016 9.24 37.64 33.37
CA LEU A 1016 9.98 38.92 33.31
C LEU A 1016 9.68 39.86 34.49
N SER A 1017 8.52 39.72 35.15
CA SER A 1017 8.13 40.53 36.31
C SER A 1017 8.77 40.09 37.64
N HIS A 1018 9.39 38.91 37.72
CA HIS A 1018 10.00 38.36 38.94
C HIS A 1018 11.54 38.40 38.95
N SER A 1019 12.19 38.98 37.93
CA SER A 1019 13.65 39.06 37.85
C SER A 1019 14.15 40.48 38.16
N GLU A 1020 14.77 40.69 39.32
CA GLU A 1020 15.30 42.00 39.74
C GLU A 1020 16.63 42.38 39.05
N THR A 1021 17.22 41.50 38.24
CA THR A 1021 18.50 41.74 37.53
C THR A 1021 18.47 41.30 36.07
N ALA A 1022 19.22 42.01 35.22
CA ALA A 1022 19.24 41.80 33.76
C ALA A 1022 19.70 40.39 33.34
N ASP A 1023 20.60 39.78 34.11
CA ASP A 1023 21.09 38.41 33.85
C ASP A 1023 20.01 37.34 34.09
N ALA A 1024 19.12 37.55 35.06
CA ALA A 1024 18.03 36.63 35.35
C ALA A 1024 16.90 36.69 34.30
N SER A 1025 16.64 37.88 33.74
CA SER A 1025 15.72 38.04 32.60
C SER A 1025 16.26 37.34 31.34
N TRP A 1026 17.57 37.41 31.12
CA TRP A 1026 18.24 36.75 30.00
C TRP A 1026 18.23 35.23 30.16
N GLN A 1027 18.44 34.71 31.38
CA GLN A 1027 18.39 33.29 31.66
C GLN A 1027 16.97 32.71 31.49
N CYS A 1028 15.91 33.39 31.95
CA CYS A 1028 14.53 32.91 31.71
C CYS A 1028 14.17 32.96 30.21
N TRP A 1029 14.55 34.01 29.49
CA TRP A 1029 14.35 34.08 28.04
C TRP A 1029 15.11 32.98 27.28
N ALA A 1030 16.36 32.71 27.70
CA ALA A 1030 17.18 31.63 27.15
C ALA A 1030 16.59 30.23 27.47
N ASP A 1031 15.97 30.04 28.63
CA ASP A 1031 15.33 28.77 29.00
C ASP A 1031 13.96 28.57 28.33
N TYR A 1032 13.18 29.64 28.12
CA TYR A 1032 11.99 29.62 27.26
C TYR A 1032 12.35 29.30 25.80
N GLN A 1033 13.41 29.94 25.28
CA GLN A 1033 13.97 29.62 23.97
C GLN A 1033 14.53 28.19 23.93
N LYS A 1034 15.16 27.65 24.99
CA LYS A 1034 15.54 26.22 25.08
C LYS A 1034 14.34 25.29 25.11
N GLY A 1035 13.20 25.69 25.67
CA GLY A 1035 11.94 24.93 25.60
C GLY A 1035 11.34 24.90 24.18
N ARG A 1036 11.49 26.00 23.44
CA ARG A 1036 11.12 26.12 22.01
C ARG A 1036 12.13 25.40 21.10
N LEU A 1037 13.42 25.51 21.41
CA LEU A 1037 14.55 24.82 20.78
C LEU A 1037 14.61 23.35 21.16
N LYS A 1038 14.03 22.83 22.24
CA LYS A 1038 13.89 21.37 22.43
C LYS A 1038 12.82 20.77 21.50
N ARG A 1039 11.81 21.56 21.14
CA ARG A 1039 10.83 21.21 20.10
C ARG A 1039 11.37 21.40 18.68
N HIS A 1040 12.39 22.26 18.49
CA HIS A 1040 13.05 22.51 17.20
C HIS A 1040 14.37 21.73 17.00
N ASN A 1041 15.14 21.43 18.04
CA ASN A 1041 16.47 20.75 18.02
C ASN A 1041 16.40 19.22 18.16
N LYS A 1042 15.22 18.62 17.96
CA LYS A 1042 15.19 17.23 17.46
C LYS A 1042 15.61 17.17 15.97
N TRP A 1043 15.73 18.33 15.32
CA TRP A 1043 16.14 18.48 13.92
C TRP A 1043 17.64 18.79 13.72
N LEU A 1044 18.39 19.29 14.72
CA LEU A 1044 19.80 19.69 14.57
C LEU A 1044 20.85 18.75 15.18
N ALA A 1045 20.46 17.65 15.83
CA ALA A 1045 21.41 16.66 16.37
C ALA A 1045 21.94 15.66 15.31
N GLY A 1046 21.89 16.02 14.02
CA GLY A 1046 22.33 15.17 12.92
C GLY A 1046 23.68 15.51 12.30
N ASN A 1047 24.17 16.75 12.40
CA ASN A 1047 25.34 17.16 11.59
C ASN A 1047 26.17 18.31 12.21
N ALA A 1048 26.99 17.99 13.23
CA ALA A 1048 28.20 18.74 13.59
C ALA A 1048 29.09 17.93 14.56
N GLY A 1049 29.32 16.64 14.23
CA GLY A 1049 29.96 15.67 15.13
C GLY A 1049 31.41 15.34 14.82
N VAL A 1050 32.23 16.22 14.23
CA VAL A 1050 33.66 15.91 13.99
C VAL A 1050 34.60 17.10 14.25
N HIS A 1051 34.19 18.35 14.01
CA HIS A 1051 35.10 19.51 14.18
C HIS A 1051 35.14 20.13 15.59
N LEU A 1052 34.17 19.84 16.46
CA LEU A 1052 34.17 20.34 17.85
C LEU A 1052 35.05 19.51 18.79
N LYS A 1053 35.25 18.21 18.51
CA LYS A 1053 36.03 17.31 19.37
C LYS A 1053 37.54 17.58 19.32
N GLN A 1054 38.03 18.15 18.22
CA GLN A 1054 39.44 18.54 18.11
C GLN A 1054 39.71 19.88 18.82
N ALA A 1055 38.80 20.85 18.72
CA ALA A 1055 38.92 22.15 19.39
C ALA A 1055 38.83 22.08 20.93
N VAL A 1056 38.10 21.10 21.47
CA VAL A 1056 38.00 20.86 22.93
C VAL A 1056 39.25 20.16 23.49
N LYS A 1057 39.98 19.41 22.65
CA LYS A 1057 41.22 18.72 23.05
C LYS A 1057 42.40 19.69 23.19
N ASP A 1058 42.38 20.78 22.43
CA ASP A 1058 43.45 21.78 22.38
C ASP A 1058 43.31 22.89 23.44
N LEU A 1059 42.20 22.93 24.20
CA LEU A 1059 41.94 23.93 25.25
C LEU A 1059 42.07 23.40 26.70
N SER A 1060 42.46 22.13 26.86
CA SER A 1060 42.52 21.47 28.18
C SER A 1060 43.78 21.66 29.07
N PRO A 1061 44.80 22.50 28.79
CA PRO A 1061 45.92 22.68 29.75
C PRO A 1061 45.86 23.92 30.67
N LEU A 1062 44.75 24.68 30.75
CA LEU A 1062 44.67 25.86 31.65
C LEU A 1062 44.11 25.60 33.06
N PHE A 1063 43.76 24.36 33.38
CA PHE A 1063 43.31 23.97 34.73
C PHE A 1063 43.90 22.63 35.10
N ALA A 1064 45.17 22.62 35.48
CA ALA A 1064 45.81 21.47 36.10
C ALA A 1064 46.19 21.83 37.55
N ASP A 1065 45.61 21.10 38.49
CA ASP A 1065 46.28 20.72 39.74
C ASP A 1065 45.87 19.26 40.06
N GLU A 1066 46.88 18.40 40.10
CA GLU A 1066 46.93 16.97 40.45
C GLU A 1066 47.26 16.79 41.96
N PRO A 1067 47.49 15.57 42.53
CA PRO A 1067 46.72 14.31 42.61
C PRO A 1067 46.72 13.79 44.11
N PRO A 1068 46.51 12.49 44.52
CA PRO A 1068 47.34 11.31 44.16
C PRO A 1068 46.67 9.90 44.03
N GLN A 1069 47.25 9.08 43.12
CA GLN A 1069 47.72 7.67 43.19
C GLN A 1069 46.86 6.46 43.68
N GLU A 1070 46.78 5.38 42.86
CA GLU A 1070 47.54 4.08 42.97
C GLU A 1070 46.99 2.97 42.01
N ARG A 1071 47.84 2.40 41.10
CA ARG A 1071 48.36 0.99 40.97
C ARG A 1071 47.31 -0.15 40.75
N ALA A 1072 47.48 -1.26 40.00
CA ALA A 1072 48.48 -1.82 39.06
C ALA A 1072 47.92 -3.17 38.47
N THR A 1073 48.14 -3.44 37.16
CA THR A 1073 48.49 -4.68 36.36
C THR A 1073 48.18 -6.18 36.77
N PRO A 1074 48.28 -7.19 35.82
CA PRO A 1074 47.38 -8.36 35.55
C PRO A 1074 47.99 -9.76 35.89
N PRO A 1075 47.52 -10.95 35.38
CA PRO A 1075 48.00 -11.53 34.07
C PRO A 1075 47.15 -12.63 33.32
N ALA A 1076 47.59 -12.98 32.08
CA ALA A 1076 47.78 -14.31 31.38
C ALA A 1076 46.66 -15.41 31.34
N GLU A 1077 46.53 -16.39 30.43
CA GLU A 1077 47.20 -16.90 29.20
C GLU A 1077 46.33 -18.04 28.56
N ASP A 1078 46.76 -18.54 27.40
CA ASP A 1078 46.54 -19.87 26.78
C ASP A 1078 45.41 -20.17 25.76
N GLY A 1079 45.86 -20.44 24.51
CA GLY A 1079 45.18 -21.24 23.46
C GLY A 1079 45.49 -22.76 23.62
N PRO A 1080 45.54 -23.63 22.58
CA PRO A 1080 45.56 -23.35 21.13
C PRO A 1080 44.75 -24.31 20.19
N ARG A 1081 44.54 -23.83 18.95
CA ARG A 1081 44.71 -24.44 17.59
C ARG A 1081 44.31 -25.90 17.27
N ARG A 1082 43.67 -26.08 16.10
CA ARG A 1082 44.22 -26.86 14.96
C ARG A 1082 43.57 -26.52 13.61
N GLU A 1083 44.42 -26.40 12.58
CA GLU A 1083 44.17 -26.12 11.16
C GLU A 1083 44.11 -27.40 10.29
N GLY A 1084 43.63 -27.27 9.05
CA GLY A 1084 43.99 -28.11 7.89
C GLY A 1084 42.84 -28.26 6.87
N MET A 1085 42.84 -27.56 5.71
CA MET A 1085 43.30 -28.00 4.36
C MET A 1085 42.42 -29.14 3.76
N THR A 1086 41.90 -29.19 2.52
CA THR A 1086 42.34 -28.78 1.16
C THR A 1086 41.19 -28.92 0.14
N ASP A 1087 41.37 -28.30 -1.04
CA ASP A 1087 40.60 -28.35 -2.30
C ASP A 1087 40.30 -29.74 -2.93
N GLY A 1088 39.28 -29.80 -3.81
CA GLY A 1088 39.34 -30.65 -5.02
C GLY A 1088 38.05 -31.28 -5.61
N VAL A 1089 37.55 -30.69 -6.70
CA VAL A 1089 37.05 -31.32 -7.98
C VAL A 1089 35.75 -32.18 -8.02
N SER A 1090 34.70 -31.57 -8.63
CA SER A 1090 33.91 -31.97 -9.84
C SER A 1090 33.47 -33.43 -10.15
N ILE A 1091 32.17 -33.60 -10.51
CA ILE A 1091 31.60 -34.14 -11.79
C ILE A 1091 30.30 -34.99 -11.61
N ARG A 1092 29.27 -34.62 -12.41
CA ARG A 1092 28.12 -35.38 -13.01
C ARG A 1092 26.80 -35.58 -12.25
N GLY A 1093 25.72 -35.09 -12.89
CA GLY A 1093 24.32 -35.47 -12.71
C GLY A 1093 24.00 -36.87 -13.29
N PRO A 1094 22.72 -37.24 -13.43
CA PRO A 1094 21.66 -36.50 -14.14
C PRO A 1094 20.69 -35.71 -13.25
#